data_AF-A0A2E5HNR1-F1
#
_entry.id   AF-A0A2E5HNR1-F1
#
_cell.length_a   1.000
_cell.length_b   1.000
_cell.length_c   1.000
_cell.angle_alpha   90.00
_cell.angle_beta   90.00
_cell.angle_gamma   90.00
#
_symmetry.space_group_name_H-M   'P 1'
#
loop_
_entity.id
_entity.type
_entity.pdbx_description
1 polymer ?
#
loop_
_entity_poly.entity_id
_entity_poly.type
_entity_poly.pdbx_seq_one_letter_code
_entity_poly.pdbx_strand_id
1 'polypeptide(L)'
;MARSALDLIMDRLGDDVNHREVMRVYIGCLALMMMAVACRGDSSRTAAALSEGDSNTQEACAAYEPNDAPGVATPFEGSGSLQARVCGRDDQDWFALDAQAGDLLTIRLEFRHAQGDLDLYLYNGDLEEIARSQSSDNDEFIQLQVERSDRYTLQVFGYEGASADYTLLVRRNSDPGDCDEDAYEDNDVPEDAQPLGEVRVVSGRVCTGDDDLFAVELPAGVILNASLAFTHDAGDLDLELLDAEGASLATSDSSTDGEFIRHAIEREGRYTARIFGYEGASNSYTLSLELEGLAPTGEHRVSGQVTFEDPIFDPVAGSYSETTWAPLPGAVVEVLERGSEELLGSSVTDAQGGYAVQYDGASAAQIKLRVLSRVREEAAVDVVDGQRQLYAAVLTEGLQPPSEAPEQVAAVQIPLANGVAEPFNALEATRRGFVWWGAQVGFEEPPPPLHVVWQPGRALSCGTCYQHSDSPPSIYLLGLLDDNDALDDPVILHEVGHYVQNTYSSDDSPGGSHDGTPTDPRLAWAEGWATFFSSMVRGDVAYYDTLGDWYILHDVEEPDPDYGAFTGRDMSADISEYLVASMLWDIYDASEGTRADSVALGLGAVEPLLDHLRSGEPRVRGVEGVDLVDYLDGLHCAEPSEGAALGDLIGEVRFPYDGRSGCKLRAPVTIEAQVEKGHVWYTATPRRPVDALWLMRCEALRGCAVIGESGPATALTPVRAARPVPMDAGGWIEARLVRGGGIWTAVASHGKRGAVEVAPWTPGSPAADGRPVVEARLGSPPR
;
A
#
# COMPACT_ATOMS: atom_id res chain seq x y z
N MET A 1 -48.62 -14.12 37.18
CA MET A 1 -47.15 -14.04 37.12
C MET A 1 -46.65 -12.82 36.36
N ALA A 2 -47.27 -12.39 35.24
CA ALA A 2 -46.86 -11.16 34.53
C ALA A 2 -47.03 -9.83 35.32
N ARG A 3 -47.88 -9.78 36.35
CA ARG A 3 -48.09 -8.57 37.16
C ARG A 3 -47.06 -8.36 38.28
N SER A 4 -46.35 -9.41 38.70
CA SER A 4 -45.32 -9.32 39.74
C SER A 4 -43.92 -9.03 39.19
N ALA A 5 -43.70 -9.23 37.88
CA ALA A 5 -42.47 -8.82 37.21
C ALA A 5 -42.43 -7.31 36.93
N LEU A 6 -43.60 -6.67 36.77
CA LEU A 6 -43.71 -5.25 36.45
C LEU A 6 -43.41 -4.34 37.66
N ASP A 7 -43.82 -4.75 38.87
CA ASP A 7 -43.53 -4.00 40.09
C ASP A 7 -42.05 -4.10 40.51
N LEU A 8 -41.33 -5.14 40.09
CA LEU A 8 -39.90 -5.33 40.39
C LEU A 8 -38.96 -4.54 39.46
N ILE A 9 -39.44 -4.17 38.27
CA ILE A 9 -38.69 -3.38 37.27
C ILE A 9 -38.84 -1.87 37.55
N MET A 10 -40.00 -1.44 38.07
CA MET A 10 -40.26 -0.03 38.40
C MET A 10 -39.56 0.46 39.68
N ASP A 11 -39.06 -0.45 40.54
CA ASP A 11 -38.34 -0.11 41.77
C ASP A 11 -36.80 -0.02 41.56
N ARG A 12 -36.31 -0.45 40.39
CA ARG A 12 -34.87 -0.46 40.03
C ARG A 12 -34.46 0.60 39.00
N LEU A 13 -35.42 1.31 38.41
CA LEU A 13 -35.18 2.38 37.45
C LEU A 13 -35.61 3.70 38.10
N GLY A 14 -34.67 4.36 38.76
CA GLY A 14 -34.86 5.70 39.32
C GLY A 14 -35.27 6.72 38.24
N ASP A 15 -35.85 7.83 38.70
CA ASP A 15 -36.67 8.85 38.01
C ASP A 15 -36.17 9.52 36.70
N ASP A 16 -35.29 8.93 35.90
CA ASP A 16 -34.69 9.60 34.72
C ASP A 16 -34.66 8.74 33.44
N VAL A 17 -35.78 8.11 33.07
CA VAL A 17 -35.90 7.48 31.73
C VAL A 17 -37.16 7.92 30.99
N ASN A 18 -36.92 8.45 29.78
CA ASN A 18 -37.88 9.09 28.89
C ASN A 18 -38.91 8.09 28.33
N HIS A 19 -40.18 8.24 28.72
CA HIS A 19 -41.32 7.33 28.44
C HIS A 19 -41.59 6.98 26.95
N ARG A 20 -40.90 7.61 25.99
CA ARG A 20 -41.11 7.36 24.55
C ARG A 20 -40.33 6.18 23.97
N GLU A 21 -39.24 5.75 24.60
CA GLU A 21 -38.45 4.61 24.08
C GLU A 21 -38.97 3.24 24.54
N VAL A 22 -39.54 3.15 25.75
CA VAL A 22 -40.13 1.92 26.29
C VAL A 22 -41.37 1.46 25.52
N MET A 23 -42.12 2.40 24.91
CA MET A 23 -43.29 2.09 24.07
C MET A 23 -42.93 1.52 22.68
N ARG A 24 -41.74 1.79 22.15
CA ARG A 24 -41.32 1.29 20.82
C ARG A 24 -40.94 -0.18 20.84
N VAL A 25 -40.36 -0.66 21.96
CA VAL A 25 -40.00 -2.07 22.14
C VAL A 25 -41.24 -2.95 22.37
N TYR A 26 -42.31 -2.41 22.98
CA TYR A 26 -43.53 -3.16 23.29
C TYR A 26 -44.46 -3.40 22.08
N ILE A 27 -44.38 -2.56 21.04
CA ILE A 27 -45.20 -2.70 19.82
C ILE A 27 -44.56 -3.69 18.83
N GLY A 28 -43.23 -3.86 18.85
CA GLY A 28 -42.52 -4.84 18.01
C GLY A 28 -42.80 -6.30 18.41
N CYS A 29 -42.92 -6.61 19.70
CA CYS A 29 -43.12 -7.98 20.17
C CYS A 29 -44.55 -8.53 19.97
N LEU A 30 -45.54 -7.69 19.67
CA LEU A 30 -46.93 -8.11 19.44
C LEU A 30 -47.22 -8.55 17.99
N ALA A 31 -46.31 -8.26 17.05
CA ALA A 31 -46.43 -8.66 15.64
C ALA A 31 -45.91 -10.09 15.36
N LEU A 32 -45.12 -10.68 16.26
CA LEU A 32 -44.52 -12.01 16.09
C LEU A 32 -45.35 -13.18 16.67
N MET A 33 -46.54 -12.92 17.25
CA MET A 33 -47.38 -13.95 17.90
C MET A 33 -48.63 -14.39 17.10
N MET A 34 -48.71 -14.13 15.79
CA MET A 34 -49.93 -14.37 14.98
C MET A 34 -49.77 -15.22 13.69
N MET A 35 -48.86 -16.19 13.64
CA MET A 35 -48.92 -17.24 12.60
C MET A 35 -48.47 -18.62 13.10
N ALA A 36 -49.40 -19.39 13.69
CA ALA A 36 -49.41 -20.87 13.68
C ALA A 36 -50.62 -21.46 14.45
N VAL A 37 -51.77 -21.71 13.82
CA VAL A 37 -52.79 -22.70 14.31
C VAL A 37 -53.62 -23.33 13.17
N ALA A 38 -53.32 -24.62 12.91
CA ALA A 38 -54.19 -25.80 12.66
C ALA A 38 -55.37 -25.84 11.63
N CYS A 39 -55.14 -26.58 10.55
CA CYS A 39 -55.83 -27.82 10.07
C CYS A 39 -57.28 -28.20 10.52
N ARG A 40 -58.22 -28.37 9.56
CA ARG A 40 -58.91 -29.66 9.17
C ARG A 40 -60.28 -29.49 8.45
N GLY A 41 -60.43 -30.23 7.33
CA GLY A 41 -61.65 -30.97 6.92
C GLY A 41 -62.52 -30.37 5.79
N ASP A 42 -62.63 -31.03 4.62
CA ASP A 42 -63.69 -32.04 4.35
C ASP A 42 -63.55 -32.66 2.93
N SER A 43 -64.22 -33.79 2.73
CA SER A 43 -63.97 -34.86 1.77
C SER A 43 -65.07 -34.91 0.68
N SER A 44 -64.73 -35.22 -0.58
CA SER A 44 -65.32 -36.36 -1.35
C SER A 44 -65.24 -36.25 -2.89
N ARG A 45 -64.52 -37.22 -3.48
CA ARG A 45 -64.83 -38.09 -4.66
C ARG A 45 -65.16 -37.40 -6.00
N THR A 46 -64.40 -37.65 -7.07
CA THR A 46 -64.48 -38.93 -7.83
C THR A 46 -63.14 -39.46 -8.34
N ALA A 47 -63.07 -40.79 -8.37
CA ALA A 47 -61.94 -41.64 -8.74
C ALA A 47 -61.61 -41.65 -10.24
N ALA A 48 -60.30 -41.74 -10.54
CA ALA A 48 -59.75 -42.67 -11.51
C ALA A 48 -58.31 -43.00 -11.07
N ALA A 49 -58.12 -44.19 -10.51
CA ALA A 49 -56.80 -44.77 -10.29
C ALA A 49 -56.31 -45.40 -11.59
N LEU A 50 -55.03 -45.24 -11.96
CA LEU A 50 -54.19 -46.28 -12.56
C LEU A 50 -52.68 -45.88 -12.44
N SER A 51 -51.91 -46.80 -11.84
CA SER A 51 -50.44 -46.99 -11.72
C SER A 51 -49.56 -45.99 -10.94
N GLU A 52 -49.21 -46.39 -9.71
CA GLU A 52 -47.85 -46.21 -9.16
C GLU A 52 -46.90 -47.21 -9.82
N GLY A 53 -45.73 -46.73 -10.25
CA GLY A 53 -44.61 -47.49 -10.81
C GLY A 53 -43.83 -46.65 -11.83
N ASP A 54 -42.51 -46.52 -11.63
CA ASP A 54 -41.45 -46.00 -12.53
C ASP A 54 -40.98 -44.52 -12.52
N SER A 55 -41.52 -43.59 -11.72
CA SER A 55 -41.06 -42.19 -11.89
C SER A 55 -39.78 -41.78 -11.13
N ASN A 56 -39.34 -42.49 -10.07
CA ASN A 56 -38.26 -41.97 -9.20
C ASN A 56 -36.85 -42.56 -9.47
N THR A 57 -36.73 -43.70 -10.13
CA THR A 57 -35.42 -44.26 -10.55
C THR A 57 -34.99 -43.71 -11.90
N GLN A 58 -35.93 -43.41 -12.79
CA GLN A 58 -35.64 -42.88 -14.12
C GLN A 58 -35.25 -41.39 -14.07
N GLU A 59 -35.69 -40.66 -13.06
CA GLU A 59 -35.35 -39.24 -12.86
C GLU A 59 -33.94 -39.06 -12.24
N ALA A 60 -33.50 -40.00 -11.39
CA ALA A 60 -32.13 -40.03 -10.85
C ALA A 60 -31.08 -40.44 -11.92
N CYS A 61 -31.43 -41.37 -12.82
CA CYS A 61 -30.58 -41.81 -13.93
C CYS A 61 -30.61 -40.90 -15.16
N ALA A 62 -31.34 -39.78 -15.09
CA ALA A 62 -31.36 -38.77 -16.16
C ALA A 62 -30.51 -37.55 -15.81
N ALA A 63 -30.02 -37.47 -14.57
CA ALA A 63 -29.20 -36.36 -14.12
C ALA A 63 -27.81 -36.47 -14.77
N TYR A 64 -27.40 -35.41 -15.49
CA TYR A 64 -26.09 -35.26 -16.17
C TYR A 64 -25.85 -36.13 -17.42
N GLU A 65 -26.84 -36.94 -17.79
CA GLU A 65 -26.81 -37.79 -18.98
C GLU A 65 -27.22 -37.04 -20.28
N PRO A 66 -26.61 -37.33 -21.45
CA PRO A 66 -25.61 -38.37 -21.68
C PRO A 66 -24.19 -37.94 -21.27
N ASN A 67 -23.53 -38.73 -20.42
CA ASN A 67 -22.12 -38.54 -20.03
C ASN A 67 -21.30 -39.84 -20.07
N ASP A 68 -21.80 -40.90 -20.71
CA ASP A 68 -21.21 -42.24 -20.89
C ASP A 68 -19.82 -42.34 -21.59
N ALA A 69 -19.23 -41.23 -22.02
CA ALA A 69 -17.96 -41.22 -22.73
C ALA A 69 -17.18 -39.91 -22.53
N PRO A 70 -15.83 -39.93 -22.59
CA PRO A 70 -15.01 -38.74 -22.31
C PRO A 70 -15.31 -37.57 -23.27
N GLY A 71 -15.70 -37.84 -24.51
CA GLY A 71 -16.06 -36.81 -25.50
C GLY A 71 -17.39 -36.09 -25.24
N VAL A 72 -18.19 -36.58 -24.29
CA VAL A 72 -19.46 -35.99 -23.84
C VAL A 72 -19.47 -35.79 -22.31
N ALA A 73 -18.28 -35.75 -21.69
CA ALA A 73 -18.14 -35.58 -20.25
C ALA A 73 -18.85 -34.30 -19.75
N THR A 74 -19.58 -34.43 -18.65
CA THR A 74 -20.28 -33.32 -18.01
C THR A 74 -19.26 -32.30 -17.48
N PRO A 75 -19.33 -31.01 -17.85
CA PRO A 75 -18.47 -30.00 -17.27
C PRO A 75 -18.70 -29.87 -15.76
N PHE A 76 -17.61 -29.88 -14.99
CA PHE A 76 -17.57 -29.63 -13.56
C PHE A 76 -16.83 -28.31 -13.34
N GLU A 77 -17.58 -27.25 -13.09
CA GLU A 77 -17.05 -25.89 -12.92
C GLU A 77 -16.61 -25.68 -11.45
N GLY A 78 -15.38 -25.21 -11.23
CA GLY A 78 -14.87 -24.79 -9.91
C GLY A 78 -14.76 -25.89 -8.85
N SER A 79 -14.84 -25.48 -7.58
CA SER A 79 -15.00 -26.35 -6.39
C SER A 79 -16.49 -26.59 -6.11
N GLY A 80 -16.88 -27.81 -5.72
CA GLY A 80 -18.28 -28.09 -5.42
C GLY A 80 -18.60 -29.57 -5.17
N SER A 81 -19.89 -29.84 -4.98
CA SER A 81 -20.40 -31.21 -4.90
C SER A 81 -21.61 -31.41 -5.81
N LEU A 82 -21.72 -32.60 -6.39
CA LEU A 82 -22.90 -33.04 -7.12
C LEU A 82 -23.35 -34.42 -6.64
N GLN A 83 -24.64 -34.69 -6.79
CA GLN A 83 -25.22 -36.00 -6.53
C GLN A 83 -25.67 -36.61 -7.85
N ALA A 84 -25.21 -37.84 -8.11
CA ALA A 84 -25.52 -38.60 -9.31
C ALA A 84 -25.61 -40.09 -8.97
N ARG A 85 -25.87 -40.92 -9.97
CA ARG A 85 -26.08 -42.36 -9.79
C ARG A 85 -25.57 -43.11 -11.00
N VAL A 86 -24.73 -44.12 -10.76
CA VAL A 86 -24.44 -45.15 -11.76
C VAL A 86 -25.63 -46.12 -11.81
N CYS A 87 -26.28 -46.22 -12.97
CA CYS A 87 -27.58 -46.84 -13.19
C CYS A 87 -27.56 -48.19 -13.90
N GLY A 88 -26.39 -48.68 -14.32
CA GLY A 88 -26.26 -50.02 -14.88
C GLY A 88 -24.83 -50.40 -15.22
N ARG A 89 -24.66 -51.60 -15.79
CA ARG A 89 -23.34 -52.15 -16.12
C ARG A 89 -22.59 -51.37 -17.21
N ASP A 90 -23.32 -50.71 -18.10
CA ASP A 90 -22.76 -50.00 -19.25
C ASP A 90 -22.70 -48.48 -19.01
N ASP A 91 -23.18 -48.02 -17.85
CA ASP A 91 -23.22 -46.62 -17.45
C ASP A 91 -21.87 -46.21 -16.84
N GLN A 92 -21.27 -45.19 -17.43
CA GLN A 92 -20.00 -44.61 -16.98
C GLN A 92 -20.14 -43.10 -16.92
N ASP A 93 -20.13 -42.54 -15.74
CA ASP A 93 -20.23 -41.10 -15.58
C ASP A 93 -18.86 -40.44 -15.81
N TRP A 94 -18.73 -39.70 -16.91
CA TRP A 94 -17.54 -38.89 -17.19
C TRP A 94 -17.78 -37.42 -16.84
N PHE A 95 -16.87 -36.82 -16.07
CA PHE A 95 -16.88 -35.38 -15.76
C PHE A 95 -15.59 -34.72 -16.24
N ALA A 96 -15.63 -33.44 -16.60
CA ALA A 96 -14.46 -32.71 -17.06
C ALA A 96 -14.29 -31.40 -16.32
N LEU A 97 -13.08 -31.13 -15.83
CA LEU A 97 -12.72 -29.93 -15.08
C LEU A 97 -11.42 -29.35 -15.64
N ASP A 98 -11.37 -28.03 -15.82
CA ASP A 98 -10.14 -27.35 -16.25
C ASP A 98 -9.34 -26.96 -15.00
N ALA A 99 -8.06 -27.34 -14.88
CA ALA A 99 -7.19 -27.03 -13.74
C ALA A 99 -5.86 -26.40 -14.18
N GLN A 100 -5.26 -25.57 -13.33
CA GLN A 100 -4.04 -24.83 -13.61
C GLN A 100 -2.81 -25.46 -12.92
N ALA A 101 -1.63 -25.34 -13.53
CA ALA A 101 -0.38 -25.73 -12.89
C ALA A 101 -0.22 -24.99 -11.55
N GLY A 102 -0.10 -25.74 -10.45
CA GLY A 102 -0.09 -25.21 -9.09
C GLY A 102 -1.35 -25.55 -8.27
N ASP A 103 -2.47 -25.93 -8.89
CA ASP A 103 -3.68 -26.32 -8.15
C ASP A 103 -3.44 -27.60 -7.34
N LEU A 104 -3.93 -27.65 -6.10
CA LEU A 104 -4.12 -28.90 -5.36
C LEU A 104 -5.56 -29.40 -5.55
N LEU A 105 -5.73 -30.44 -6.35
CA LEU A 105 -7.03 -31.09 -6.55
C LEU A 105 -7.27 -32.14 -5.47
N THR A 106 -8.37 -32.00 -4.73
CA THR A 106 -8.86 -32.99 -3.77
C THR A 106 -10.23 -33.49 -4.22
N ILE A 107 -10.29 -34.72 -4.71
CA ILE A 107 -11.51 -35.34 -5.24
C ILE A 107 -11.94 -36.46 -4.30
N ARG A 108 -13.18 -36.41 -3.84
CA ARG A 108 -13.79 -37.46 -3.03
C ARG A 108 -15.08 -37.94 -3.66
N LEU A 109 -15.21 -39.24 -3.83
CA LEU A 109 -16.44 -39.91 -4.20
C LEU A 109 -17.00 -40.55 -2.94
N GLU A 110 -18.18 -40.13 -2.48
CA GLU A 110 -18.85 -40.74 -1.33
C GLU A 110 -20.05 -41.55 -1.80
N PHE A 111 -20.10 -42.83 -1.42
CA PHE A 111 -21.19 -43.73 -1.80
C PHE A 111 -21.46 -44.71 -0.65
N ARG A 112 -22.38 -45.65 -0.84
CA ARG A 112 -22.57 -46.76 0.11
C ARG A 112 -22.15 -48.03 -0.58
N HIS A 113 -21.04 -48.63 -0.17
CA HIS A 113 -20.58 -49.91 -0.72
C HIS A 113 -21.65 -51.01 -0.62
N ALA A 114 -22.51 -50.95 0.40
CA ALA A 114 -23.66 -51.83 0.55
C ALA A 114 -24.72 -51.73 -0.57
N GLN A 115 -24.74 -50.64 -1.35
CA GLN A 115 -25.60 -50.44 -2.53
C GLN A 115 -24.91 -50.90 -3.81
N GLY A 116 -23.60 -50.66 -3.91
CA GLY A 116 -22.76 -51.02 -5.04
C GLY A 116 -21.37 -50.43 -4.84
N ASP A 117 -20.36 -51.11 -5.39
CA ASP A 117 -18.96 -50.70 -5.29
C ASP A 117 -18.60 -49.79 -6.46
N LEU A 118 -18.15 -48.57 -6.20
CA LEU A 118 -17.85 -47.58 -7.23
C LEU A 118 -16.36 -47.22 -7.21
N ASP A 119 -15.78 -47.13 -8.41
CA ASP A 119 -14.38 -46.79 -8.63
C ASP A 119 -14.25 -45.36 -9.20
N LEU A 120 -13.13 -44.68 -8.89
CA LEU A 120 -12.85 -43.31 -9.34
C LEU A 120 -11.49 -43.23 -10.06
N TYR A 121 -11.50 -42.73 -11.29
CA TYR A 121 -10.31 -42.56 -12.13
C TYR A 121 -10.16 -41.11 -12.60
N LEU A 122 -8.93 -40.65 -12.77
CA LEU A 122 -8.58 -39.31 -13.23
C LEU A 122 -7.62 -39.38 -14.43
N TYR A 123 -7.92 -38.62 -15.47
CA TYR A 123 -7.18 -38.54 -16.73
C TYR A 123 -6.73 -37.11 -17.03
N ASN A 124 -5.60 -36.94 -17.73
CA ASN A 124 -5.12 -35.65 -18.25
C ASN A 124 -5.78 -35.28 -19.60
N GLY A 125 -5.39 -34.14 -20.20
CA GLY A 125 -5.97 -33.65 -21.46
C GLY A 125 -5.69 -34.52 -22.69
N ASP A 126 -4.68 -35.40 -22.64
CA ASP A 126 -4.40 -36.42 -23.67
C ASP A 126 -5.18 -37.73 -23.44
N LEU A 127 -6.05 -37.78 -22.41
CA LEU A 127 -6.78 -38.97 -21.92
C LEU A 127 -5.86 -40.11 -21.43
N GLU A 128 -4.69 -39.75 -20.92
CA GLU A 128 -3.84 -40.68 -20.19
C GLU A 128 -4.25 -40.69 -18.71
N GLU A 129 -4.37 -41.90 -18.12
CA GLU A 129 -4.72 -42.04 -16.72
C GLU A 129 -3.56 -41.61 -15.82
N ILE A 130 -3.83 -40.68 -14.90
CA ILE A 130 -2.81 -40.09 -14.01
C ILE A 130 -3.02 -40.46 -12.53
N ALA A 131 -4.26 -40.77 -12.13
CA ALA A 131 -4.56 -41.25 -10.79
C ALA A 131 -5.81 -42.13 -10.79
N ARG A 132 -5.92 -43.03 -9.81
CA ARG A 132 -7.11 -43.84 -9.56
C ARG A 132 -7.26 -44.12 -8.06
N SER A 133 -8.49 -44.33 -7.62
CA SER A 133 -8.83 -44.85 -6.30
C SER A 133 -9.86 -45.95 -6.47
N GLN A 134 -9.59 -47.10 -5.87
CA GLN A 134 -10.43 -48.29 -5.88
C GLN A 134 -10.35 -48.94 -4.49
N SER A 135 -11.47 -49.07 -3.82
CA SER A 135 -11.59 -49.62 -2.48
C SER A 135 -12.85 -50.48 -2.37
N SER A 136 -13.10 -51.05 -1.19
CA SER A 136 -14.39 -51.65 -0.84
C SER A 136 -15.06 -50.89 0.31
N ASP A 137 -14.61 -49.66 0.55
CA ASP A 137 -15.13 -48.77 1.58
C ASP A 137 -16.23 -47.87 1.01
N ASN A 138 -16.76 -46.96 1.83
CA ASN A 138 -17.87 -46.10 1.41
C ASN A 138 -17.38 -44.81 0.70
N ASP A 139 -16.10 -44.74 0.36
CA ASP A 139 -15.51 -43.59 -0.32
C ASP A 139 -14.32 -43.96 -1.20
N GLU A 140 -14.13 -43.18 -2.27
CA GLU A 140 -12.88 -43.10 -3.02
C GLU A 140 -12.26 -41.71 -2.90
N PHE A 141 -10.94 -41.63 -2.87
CA PHE A 141 -10.22 -40.38 -2.61
C PHE A 141 -8.97 -40.23 -3.47
N ILE A 142 -8.86 -39.11 -4.17
CA ILE A 142 -7.68 -38.72 -4.97
C ILE A 142 -7.25 -37.32 -4.54
N GLN A 143 -5.96 -37.15 -4.27
CA GLN A 143 -5.33 -35.84 -4.08
C GLN A 143 -4.16 -35.71 -5.07
N LEU A 144 -4.13 -34.62 -5.84
CA LEU A 144 -3.14 -34.42 -6.91
C LEU A 144 -2.69 -32.96 -6.96
N GLN A 145 -1.38 -32.73 -6.96
CA GLN A 145 -0.76 -31.46 -7.34
C GLN A 145 -0.71 -31.35 -8.87
N VAL A 146 -1.33 -30.32 -9.43
CA VAL A 146 -1.42 -30.14 -10.89
C VAL A 146 -0.09 -29.58 -11.42
N GLU A 147 0.56 -30.33 -12.30
CA GLU A 147 1.87 -29.93 -12.88
C GLU A 147 1.74 -29.12 -14.18
N ARG A 148 0.61 -29.22 -14.87
CA ARG A 148 0.38 -28.57 -16.18
C ARG A 148 -1.06 -28.08 -16.26
N SER A 149 -1.25 -26.82 -16.66
CA SER A 149 -2.59 -26.27 -16.90
C SER A 149 -3.24 -27.00 -18.09
N ASP A 150 -4.33 -27.70 -17.84
CA ASP A 150 -4.98 -28.58 -18.83
C ASP A 150 -6.43 -28.91 -18.42
N ARG A 151 -7.17 -29.58 -19.31
CA ARG A 151 -8.49 -30.15 -19.03
C ARG A 151 -8.35 -31.57 -18.50
N TYR A 152 -8.73 -31.77 -17.25
CA TYR A 152 -8.73 -33.06 -16.58
C TYR A 152 -10.10 -33.73 -16.70
N THR A 153 -10.12 -35.06 -16.84
CA THR A 153 -11.36 -35.83 -16.97
C THR A 153 -11.46 -36.88 -15.87
N LEU A 154 -12.56 -36.89 -15.13
CA LEU A 154 -12.91 -37.87 -14.11
C LEU A 154 -13.81 -38.95 -14.71
N GLN A 155 -13.64 -40.18 -14.25
CA GLN A 155 -14.52 -41.30 -14.59
C GLN A 155 -14.99 -41.98 -13.30
N VAL A 156 -16.30 -42.10 -13.15
CA VAL A 156 -16.97 -42.84 -12.07
C VAL A 156 -17.72 -44.01 -12.68
N PHE A 157 -17.49 -45.22 -12.17
CA PHE A 157 -18.15 -46.42 -12.69
C PHE A 157 -18.27 -47.51 -11.61
N GLY A 158 -19.21 -48.43 -11.79
CA GLY A 158 -19.39 -49.55 -10.86
C GLY A 158 -18.42 -50.70 -11.10
N TYR A 159 -17.75 -51.16 -10.04
CA TYR A 159 -16.96 -52.39 -10.07
C TYR A 159 -17.86 -53.59 -10.42
N GLU A 160 -17.44 -54.40 -11.40
CA GLU A 160 -18.24 -55.49 -12.01
C GLU A 160 -19.64 -55.06 -12.52
N GLY A 161 -19.85 -53.76 -12.78
CA GLY A 161 -21.13 -53.22 -13.23
C GLY A 161 -22.13 -52.98 -12.10
N ALA A 162 -21.63 -52.71 -10.89
CA ALA A 162 -22.44 -52.27 -9.76
C ALA A 162 -23.14 -50.93 -10.03
N SER A 163 -24.18 -50.63 -9.24
CA SER A 163 -24.98 -49.42 -9.38
C SER A 163 -25.26 -48.84 -8.01
N ALA A 164 -24.85 -47.60 -7.77
CA ALA A 164 -25.05 -46.91 -6.50
C ALA A 164 -25.26 -45.41 -6.72
N ASP A 165 -25.97 -44.78 -5.78
CA ASP A 165 -26.00 -43.32 -5.68
C ASP A 165 -24.67 -42.85 -5.08
N TYR A 166 -24.14 -41.74 -5.58
CA TYR A 166 -22.91 -41.16 -5.06
C TYR A 166 -22.99 -39.64 -4.95
N THR A 167 -22.13 -39.09 -4.10
CA THR A 167 -21.81 -37.67 -4.06
C THR A 167 -20.37 -37.51 -4.52
N LEU A 168 -20.16 -36.79 -5.61
CA LEU A 168 -18.82 -36.42 -6.08
C LEU A 168 -18.51 -35.02 -5.54
N LEU A 169 -17.48 -34.92 -4.71
CA LEU A 169 -16.93 -33.69 -4.18
C LEU A 169 -15.59 -33.43 -4.89
N VAL A 170 -15.45 -32.27 -5.50
CA VAL A 170 -14.18 -31.79 -6.03
C VAL A 170 -13.84 -30.49 -5.32
N ARG A 171 -12.67 -30.44 -4.69
CA ARG A 171 -12.09 -29.22 -4.13
C ARG A 171 -10.82 -28.87 -4.88
N ARG A 172 -10.63 -27.58 -5.09
CA ARG A 172 -9.44 -26.95 -5.65
C ARG A 172 -9.05 -25.84 -4.67
N ASN A 173 -7.79 -25.79 -4.23
CA ASN A 173 -7.28 -24.75 -3.33
C ASN A 173 -7.18 -23.35 -4.02
N SER A 174 -8.09 -23.05 -4.95
CA SER A 174 -8.19 -21.76 -5.63
C SER A 174 -9.66 -21.39 -5.99
N ASP A 175 -10.68 -21.94 -5.30
CA ASP A 175 -12.09 -21.52 -5.47
C ASP A 175 -12.97 -21.86 -4.24
N PRO A 176 -13.98 -21.03 -3.89
CA PRO A 176 -14.26 -20.50 -2.55
C PRO A 176 -15.60 -21.04 -2.03
N GLY A 177 -15.73 -21.29 -0.73
CA GLY A 177 -17.01 -21.73 -0.21
C GLY A 177 -17.01 -22.27 1.21
N ASP A 178 -16.81 -21.39 2.18
CA ASP A 178 -17.87 -21.06 3.16
C ASP A 178 -17.59 -19.77 3.96
N CYS A 179 -16.57 -19.03 3.56
CA CYS A 179 -16.30 -17.65 3.93
C CYS A 179 -15.59 -17.03 2.73
N ASP A 180 -15.96 -15.80 2.35
CA ASP A 180 -15.14 -15.04 1.41
C ASP A 180 -13.83 -14.73 2.14
N GLU A 181 -12.74 -15.31 1.65
CA GLU A 181 -11.36 -14.97 2.02
C GLU A 181 -11.14 -13.46 1.80
N ASP A 182 -10.24 -12.89 2.58
CA ASP A 182 -9.96 -11.46 2.49
C ASP A 182 -8.91 -11.13 1.40
N ALA A 183 -8.47 -9.87 1.35
CA ALA A 183 -7.59 -9.38 0.30
C ALA A 183 -6.10 -9.74 0.53
N TYR A 184 -5.77 -10.36 1.66
CA TYR A 184 -4.41 -10.69 2.07
C TYR A 184 -4.05 -12.15 1.80
N GLU A 185 -4.98 -12.97 1.33
CA GLU A 185 -4.71 -14.36 0.97
C GLU A 185 -3.88 -14.50 -0.33
N ASP A 186 -3.01 -15.51 -0.44
CA ASP A 186 -2.77 -16.63 0.50
C ASP A 186 -1.70 -16.28 1.55
N ASN A 187 -2.04 -16.34 2.84
CA ASN A 187 -1.12 -16.10 3.96
C ASN A 187 -1.17 -17.19 5.05
N ASP A 188 -1.59 -18.42 4.70
CA ASP A 188 -1.84 -19.55 5.59
C ASP A 188 -0.63 -20.12 6.34
N VAL A 189 0.58 -19.83 5.86
CA VAL A 189 1.82 -20.43 6.36
C VAL A 189 2.89 -19.37 6.62
N PRO A 190 3.86 -19.61 7.54
CA PRO A 190 4.84 -18.59 7.92
C PRO A 190 5.69 -18.04 6.77
N GLU A 191 5.85 -18.85 5.72
CA GLU A 191 6.58 -18.56 4.48
C GLU A 191 5.84 -17.55 3.59
N ASP A 192 4.50 -17.58 3.62
CA ASP A 192 3.61 -16.73 2.83
C ASP A 192 2.96 -15.60 3.67
N ALA A 193 3.29 -15.53 4.96
CA ALA A 193 2.74 -14.54 5.88
C ALA A 193 2.86 -13.09 5.35
N GLN A 194 1.72 -12.39 5.30
CA GLN A 194 1.54 -11.10 4.67
C GLN A 194 2.38 -10.00 5.38
N PRO A 195 3.31 -9.33 4.70
CA PRO A 195 4.12 -8.28 5.30
C PRO A 195 3.30 -7.01 5.57
N LEU A 196 3.27 -6.56 6.82
CA LEU A 196 2.49 -5.39 7.23
C LEU A 196 3.18 -4.04 6.99
N GLY A 197 4.51 -4.01 6.87
CA GLY A 197 5.28 -2.77 6.72
C GLY A 197 4.95 -1.72 7.79
N GLU A 198 4.51 -0.53 7.37
CA GLU A 198 4.02 0.54 8.24
C GLU A 198 2.50 0.46 8.51
N VAL A 199 1.74 -0.37 7.79
CA VAL A 199 0.32 -0.60 8.06
C VAL A 199 0.21 -1.41 9.35
N ARG A 200 -0.10 -0.71 10.43
CA ARG A 200 -0.27 -1.33 11.74
C ARG A 200 -1.72 -1.67 12.06
N VAL A 201 -2.65 -1.43 11.14
CA VAL A 201 -4.05 -1.82 11.31
C VAL A 201 -4.54 -2.49 10.03
N VAL A 202 -4.89 -3.76 10.11
CA VAL A 202 -5.47 -4.54 9.00
C VAL A 202 -6.79 -5.14 9.42
N SER A 203 -7.68 -5.36 8.46
CA SER A 203 -8.96 -6.02 8.70
C SER A 203 -9.08 -7.19 7.76
N GLY A 204 -9.24 -8.36 8.33
CA GLY A 204 -9.25 -9.62 7.61
C GLY A 204 -10.33 -10.55 8.09
N ARG A 205 -10.24 -11.81 7.67
CA ARG A 205 -11.20 -12.84 7.99
C ARG A 205 -10.57 -14.22 8.01
N VAL A 206 -10.49 -14.76 9.21
CA VAL A 206 -10.18 -16.17 9.43
C VAL A 206 -11.30 -17.05 8.89
N CYS A 207 -10.90 -18.00 8.06
CA CYS A 207 -11.72 -19.05 7.50
C CYS A 207 -11.49 -20.40 8.22
N THR A 208 -12.40 -21.35 8.07
CA THR A 208 -12.26 -22.64 8.79
C THR A 208 -11.09 -23.45 8.24
N GLY A 209 -10.03 -23.56 9.03
CA GLY A 209 -8.81 -24.30 8.66
C GLY A 209 -7.83 -23.49 7.82
N ASP A 210 -8.00 -22.17 7.83
CA ASP A 210 -7.22 -21.14 7.16
C ASP A 210 -6.79 -20.16 8.26
N ASP A 211 -5.49 -20.02 8.45
CA ASP A 211 -4.90 -19.23 9.53
C ASP A 211 -4.28 -17.99 8.93
N ASP A 212 -4.68 -16.80 9.37
CA ASP A 212 -4.10 -15.60 8.82
C ASP A 212 -2.76 -15.28 9.50
N LEU A 213 -1.64 -15.30 8.77
CA LEU A 213 -0.33 -14.91 9.28
C LEU A 213 0.12 -13.56 8.71
N PHE A 214 0.41 -12.61 9.61
CA PHE A 214 0.96 -11.31 9.26
C PHE A 214 2.37 -11.14 9.81
N ALA A 215 3.30 -10.78 8.94
CA ALA A 215 4.68 -10.56 9.29
C ALA A 215 5.02 -9.09 9.49
N VAL A 216 5.84 -8.80 10.50
CA VAL A 216 6.26 -7.46 10.81
C VAL A 216 7.71 -7.42 11.30
N GLU A 217 8.49 -6.52 10.71
CA GLU A 217 9.86 -6.25 11.16
C GLU A 217 9.81 -5.31 12.37
N LEU A 218 10.38 -5.73 13.49
CA LEU A 218 10.36 -4.99 14.75
C LEU A 218 11.79 -4.71 15.23
N PRO A 219 12.10 -3.46 15.63
CA PRO A 219 13.37 -3.14 16.24
C PRO A 219 13.46 -3.75 17.64
N ALA A 220 14.67 -4.12 18.07
CA ALA A 220 14.91 -4.40 19.49
C ALA A 220 14.59 -3.14 20.32
N GLY A 221 14.06 -3.34 21.51
CA GLY A 221 13.84 -2.25 22.46
C GLY A 221 12.48 -1.55 22.36
N VAL A 222 11.49 -2.16 21.69
CA VAL A 222 10.10 -1.69 21.71
C VAL A 222 9.19 -2.69 22.40
N ILE A 223 8.00 -2.25 22.78
CA ILE A 223 6.91 -3.10 23.21
C ILE A 223 5.88 -3.15 22.09
N LEU A 224 5.62 -4.34 21.59
CA LEU A 224 4.50 -4.62 20.70
C LEU A 224 3.23 -4.78 21.54
N ASN A 225 2.24 -3.92 21.29
CA ASN A 225 0.87 -4.06 21.76
C ASN A 225 0.02 -4.51 20.56
N ALA A 226 -0.15 -5.82 20.39
CA ALA A 226 -1.00 -6.41 19.36
C ALA A 226 -2.41 -6.59 19.92
N SER A 227 -3.40 -5.99 19.26
CA SER A 227 -4.82 -6.08 19.61
C SER A 227 -5.59 -6.68 18.45
N LEU A 228 -6.35 -7.74 18.70
CA LEU A 228 -7.29 -8.32 17.76
C LEU A 228 -8.70 -7.97 18.21
N ALA A 229 -9.49 -7.34 17.36
CA ALA A 229 -10.89 -7.02 17.64
C ALA A 229 -11.81 -7.84 16.73
N PHE A 230 -12.76 -8.56 17.32
CA PHE A 230 -13.77 -9.35 16.61
C PHE A 230 -15.07 -9.38 17.42
N THR A 231 -16.06 -10.19 17.05
CA THR A 231 -17.26 -10.40 17.87
C THR A 231 -17.33 -11.87 18.21
N HIS A 232 -17.06 -12.24 19.47
CA HIS A 232 -16.96 -13.64 19.90
C HIS A 232 -18.23 -14.44 19.58
N ASP A 233 -19.41 -13.81 19.72
CA ASP A 233 -20.70 -14.43 19.36
C ASP A 233 -20.81 -14.84 17.87
N ALA A 234 -19.97 -14.29 16.98
CA ALA A 234 -19.89 -14.64 15.57
C ALA A 234 -18.85 -15.72 15.24
N GLY A 235 -17.92 -15.99 16.16
CA GLY A 235 -16.82 -16.94 16.01
C GLY A 235 -15.65 -16.53 16.91
N ASP A 236 -15.08 -17.47 17.66
CA ASP A 236 -13.99 -17.20 18.61
C ASP A 236 -12.63 -17.25 17.90
N LEU A 237 -11.87 -16.16 17.94
CA LEU A 237 -10.56 -16.05 17.30
C LEU A 237 -9.47 -15.88 18.34
N ASP A 238 -8.37 -16.59 18.16
CA ASP A 238 -7.19 -16.53 19.00
C ASP A 238 -6.06 -15.77 18.28
N LEU A 239 -5.15 -15.16 19.05
CA LEU A 239 -3.98 -14.44 18.55
C LEU A 239 -2.70 -15.07 19.11
N GLU A 240 -1.73 -15.31 18.26
CA GLU A 240 -0.40 -15.81 18.62
C GLU A 240 0.70 -14.94 17.99
N LEU A 241 1.75 -14.68 18.77
CA LEU A 241 2.97 -14.02 18.30
C LEU A 241 4.08 -15.05 18.19
N LEU A 242 4.67 -15.17 16.99
CA LEU A 242 5.77 -16.08 16.67
C LEU A 242 7.08 -15.29 16.45
N ASP A 243 8.21 -15.91 16.77
CA ASP A 243 9.54 -15.43 16.38
C ASP A 243 9.87 -15.72 14.90
N ALA A 244 11.08 -15.33 14.47
CA ALA A 244 11.56 -15.52 13.11
C ALA A 244 11.72 -17.00 12.71
N GLU A 245 11.85 -17.91 13.69
CA GLU A 245 11.95 -19.35 13.48
C GLU A 245 10.58 -20.05 13.58
N GLY A 246 9.50 -19.30 13.77
CA GLY A 246 8.12 -19.80 13.88
C GLY A 246 7.77 -20.34 15.27
N ALA A 247 8.59 -20.10 16.29
CA ALA A 247 8.28 -20.51 17.65
C ALA A 247 7.38 -19.48 18.36
N SER A 248 6.40 -19.99 19.11
CA SER A 248 5.46 -19.16 19.88
C SER A 248 6.14 -18.41 21.02
N LEU A 249 6.00 -17.08 21.01
CA LEU A 249 6.50 -16.16 22.02
C LEU A 249 5.41 -15.75 23.01
N ALA A 250 4.18 -15.57 22.52
CA ALA A 250 3.03 -15.21 23.31
C ALA A 250 1.73 -15.64 22.61
N THR A 251 0.71 -15.98 23.39
CA THR A 251 -0.62 -16.35 22.89
C THR A 251 -1.67 -15.65 23.74
N SER A 252 -2.77 -15.25 23.12
CA SER A 252 -3.97 -14.73 23.75
C SER A 252 -5.16 -15.50 23.17
N ASP A 253 -5.84 -16.25 24.02
CA ASP A 253 -6.86 -17.26 23.68
C ASP A 253 -8.13 -17.10 24.54
N SER A 254 -8.63 -15.87 24.65
CA SER A 254 -9.77 -15.52 25.49
C SER A 254 -11.12 -15.81 24.81
N SER A 255 -12.16 -16.06 25.61
CA SER A 255 -13.53 -16.20 25.08
C SER A 255 -14.28 -14.84 25.06
N THR A 256 -13.61 -13.75 24.71
CA THR A 256 -14.18 -12.39 24.69
C THR A 256 -14.07 -11.76 23.31
N ASP A 257 -14.71 -10.61 23.07
CA ASP A 257 -14.74 -9.93 21.74
C ASP A 257 -13.36 -9.42 21.24
N GLY A 258 -12.25 -9.84 21.82
CA GLY A 258 -10.92 -9.44 21.36
C GLY A 258 -9.78 -10.08 22.13
N GLU A 259 -8.64 -10.17 21.44
CA GLU A 259 -7.37 -10.67 21.99
C GLU A 259 -6.34 -9.55 22.13
N PHE A 260 -5.44 -9.70 23.10
CA PHE A 260 -4.42 -8.69 23.35
C PHE A 260 -3.09 -9.31 23.80
N ILE A 261 -2.05 -9.09 23.01
CA ILE A 261 -0.67 -9.45 23.34
C ILE A 261 0.13 -8.17 23.60
N ARG A 262 0.83 -8.15 24.73
CA ARG A 262 1.86 -7.15 25.02
C ARG A 262 3.20 -7.84 25.20
N HIS A 263 4.13 -7.63 24.27
CA HIS A 263 5.42 -8.33 24.24
C HIS A 263 6.59 -7.37 24.05
N ALA A 264 7.68 -7.57 24.79
CA ALA A 264 8.90 -6.78 24.64
C ALA A 264 9.80 -7.43 23.57
N ILE A 265 10.24 -6.64 22.59
CA ILE A 265 11.08 -7.11 21.49
C ILE A 265 12.54 -7.04 21.93
N GLU A 266 13.12 -8.18 22.29
CA GLU A 266 14.50 -8.26 22.80
C GLU A 266 15.55 -8.28 21.67
N ARG A 267 15.18 -8.77 20.49
CA ARG A 267 16.04 -8.88 19.32
C ARG A 267 15.34 -8.24 18.13
N GLU A 268 16.09 -7.49 17.34
CA GLU A 268 15.57 -7.01 16.06
C GLU A 268 15.36 -8.20 15.12
N GLY A 269 14.25 -8.16 14.37
CA GLY A 269 13.97 -9.13 13.31
C GLY A 269 12.48 -9.24 12.98
N ARG A 270 12.17 -10.26 12.18
CA ARG A 270 10.81 -10.62 11.77
C ARG A 270 10.05 -11.27 12.91
N TYR A 271 8.86 -10.78 13.16
CA TYR A 271 7.86 -11.39 14.05
C TYR A 271 6.59 -11.66 13.26
N THR A 272 5.88 -12.73 13.59
CA THR A 272 4.64 -13.10 12.89
C THR A 272 3.47 -13.11 13.86
N ALA A 273 2.43 -12.33 13.57
CA ALA A 273 1.14 -12.43 14.24
C ALA A 273 0.30 -13.46 13.49
N ARG A 274 -0.03 -14.56 14.14
CA ARG A 274 -0.91 -15.62 13.62
C ARG A 274 -2.28 -15.47 14.26
N ILE A 275 -3.31 -15.36 13.45
CA ILE A 275 -4.71 -15.30 13.87
C ILE A 275 -5.36 -16.60 13.44
N PHE A 276 -6.09 -17.26 14.33
CA PHE A 276 -6.70 -18.55 14.01
C PHE A 276 -7.99 -18.76 14.78
N GLY A 277 -8.87 -19.60 14.25
CA GLY A 277 -10.18 -19.88 14.84
C GLY A 277 -10.11 -20.93 15.93
N TYR A 278 -10.66 -20.65 17.12
CA TYR A 278 -10.83 -21.65 18.16
C TYR A 278 -11.79 -22.75 17.68
N GLU A 279 -11.34 -24.01 17.70
CA GLU A 279 -12.06 -25.17 17.14
C GLU A 279 -12.52 -24.98 15.68
N GLY A 280 -11.78 -24.19 14.88
CA GLY A 280 -12.09 -23.92 13.47
C GLY A 280 -13.20 -22.91 13.25
N ALA A 281 -13.48 -22.06 14.24
CA ALA A 281 -14.37 -20.92 14.09
C ALA A 281 -13.89 -19.96 12.98
N SER A 282 -14.82 -19.33 12.29
CA SER A 282 -14.53 -18.31 11.28
C SER A 282 -15.15 -16.98 11.71
N ASN A 283 -14.42 -15.88 11.52
CA ASN A 283 -14.91 -14.55 11.88
C ASN A 283 -14.09 -13.46 11.18
N SER A 284 -14.70 -12.29 10.99
CA SER A 284 -13.97 -11.09 10.57
C SER A 284 -13.31 -10.43 11.77
N TYR A 285 -12.11 -9.87 11.58
CA TYR A 285 -11.39 -9.17 12.64
C TYR A 285 -10.75 -7.87 12.15
N THR A 286 -10.29 -7.08 13.12
CA THR A 286 -9.32 -6.00 12.90
C THR A 286 -8.12 -6.25 13.80
N LEU A 287 -6.94 -6.43 13.21
CA LEU A 287 -5.66 -6.52 13.90
C LEU A 287 -5.07 -5.10 13.98
N SER A 288 -4.66 -4.67 15.17
CA SER A 288 -3.94 -3.42 15.43
C SER A 288 -2.62 -3.71 16.14
N LEU A 289 -1.49 -3.26 15.60
CA LEU A 289 -0.15 -3.42 16.15
C LEU A 289 0.44 -2.07 16.58
N GLU A 290 0.30 -1.71 17.85
CA GLU A 290 0.90 -0.47 18.34
C GLU A 290 2.28 -0.70 18.93
N LEU A 291 3.27 0.07 18.48
CA LEU A 291 4.60 0.08 19.09
C LEU A 291 4.65 1.16 20.15
N GLU A 292 4.75 0.73 21.40
CA GLU A 292 5.17 1.61 22.49
C GLU A 292 6.70 1.50 22.56
N GLY A 293 7.41 2.59 22.30
CA GLY A 293 8.84 2.61 22.59
C GLY A 293 9.05 2.18 24.04
N LEU A 294 9.96 1.25 24.33
CA LEU A 294 10.30 1.00 25.73
C LEU A 294 10.71 2.36 26.29
N ALA A 295 10.05 2.81 27.36
CA ALA A 295 10.68 3.78 28.25
C ALA A 295 12.05 3.18 28.55
N PRO A 296 13.15 3.76 28.06
CA PRO A 296 14.31 2.93 27.83
C PRO A 296 14.81 2.45 29.20
N THR A 297 14.81 1.14 29.40
CA THR A 297 15.03 0.55 30.72
C THR A 297 16.52 0.32 30.88
N GLY A 298 17.21 1.29 31.45
CA GLY A 298 18.64 1.20 31.75
C GLY A 298 19.04 2.28 32.75
N GLU A 299 19.91 1.96 33.70
CA GLU A 299 20.44 2.97 34.65
C GLU A 299 21.43 3.94 33.99
N HIS A 300 21.88 3.65 32.76
CA HIS A 300 22.89 4.42 32.05
C HIS A 300 22.34 5.01 30.76
N ARG A 301 22.88 6.17 30.36
CA ARG A 301 22.46 6.91 29.18
C ARG A 301 23.63 7.51 28.44
N VAL A 302 23.63 7.39 27.12
CA VAL A 302 24.54 8.11 26.23
C VAL A 302 23.72 8.89 25.21
N SER A 303 24.12 10.13 24.95
CA SER A 303 23.42 11.00 24.00
C SER A 303 24.41 11.86 23.23
N GLY A 304 23.97 12.44 22.13
CA GLY A 304 24.80 13.33 21.34
C GLY A 304 24.18 13.63 20.00
N GLN A 305 25.02 13.98 19.03
CA GLN A 305 24.62 14.24 17.67
C GLN A 305 25.46 13.36 16.74
N VAL A 306 24.82 12.79 15.72
CA VAL A 306 25.47 12.12 14.60
C VAL A 306 25.50 13.08 13.42
N THR A 307 26.70 13.34 12.90
CA THR A 307 26.92 14.15 11.69
C THR A 307 27.87 13.43 10.75
N PHE A 308 27.67 13.58 9.45
CA PHE A 308 28.59 13.12 8.42
C PHE A 308 29.13 14.31 7.61
N GLU A 309 30.30 14.14 7.02
CA GLU A 309 30.90 15.13 6.14
C GLU A 309 30.32 14.96 4.73
N ASP A 310 29.65 15.99 4.25
CA ASP A 310 28.90 16.04 3.01
C ASP A 310 29.56 17.07 2.06
N PRO A 311 29.99 16.67 0.85
CA PRO A 311 30.63 17.58 -0.09
C PRO A 311 29.59 18.44 -0.83
N ILE A 312 29.78 19.77 -0.82
CA ILE A 312 28.88 20.70 -1.50
C ILE A 312 29.40 20.97 -2.91
N PHE A 313 28.62 20.62 -3.92
CA PHE A 313 28.92 20.96 -5.31
C PHE A 313 28.68 22.45 -5.58
N ASP A 314 29.68 23.15 -6.12
CA ASP A 314 29.52 24.52 -6.60
C ASP A 314 29.38 24.49 -8.13
N PRO A 315 28.19 24.77 -8.67
CA PRO A 315 27.94 24.74 -10.11
C PRO A 315 28.67 25.85 -10.87
N VAL A 316 29.07 26.94 -10.21
CA VAL A 316 29.86 28.01 -10.83
C VAL A 316 31.33 27.63 -10.92
N ALA A 317 31.86 26.97 -9.89
CA ALA A 317 33.23 26.47 -9.89
C ALA A 317 33.38 25.17 -10.71
N GLY A 318 32.31 24.39 -10.85
CA GLY A 318 32.35 23.10 -11.51
C GLY A 318 33.14 22.07 -10.72
N SER A 319 33.01 22.10 -9.40
CA SER A 319 33.74 21.22 -8.49
C SER A 319 33.11 21.29 -7.11
N TYR A 320 33.41 20.31 -6.26
CA TYR A 320 33.16 20.42 -4.83
C TYR A 320 33.96 21.61 -4.25
N SER A 321 33.24 22.63 -3.78
CA SER A 321 33.88 23.88 -3.31
C SER A 321 34.34 23.78 -1.86
N GLU A 322 33.55 23.12 -1.00
CA GLU A 322 33.73 22.97 0.45
C GLU A 322 32.96 21.74 0.95
N THR A 323 33.35 21.16 2.09
CA THR A 323 32.55 20.14 2.80
C THR A 323 31.79 20.77 3.96
N THR A 324 30.63 20.22 4.30
CA THR A 324 29.86 20.59 5.49
C THR A 324 29.64 19.39 6.40
N TRP A 325 29.41 19.64 7.68
CA TRP A 325 28.98 18.60 8.63
C TRP A 325 27.45 18.60 8.68
N ALA A 326 26.84 17.69 7.91
CA ALA A 326 25.39 17.53 7.86
C ALA A 326 24.90 16.62 9.00
N PRO A 327 23.74 16.90 9.62
CA PRO A 327 23.09 15.96 10.54
C PRO A 327 22.66 14.69 9.80
N LEU A 328 22.61 13.55 10.49
CA LEU A 328 22.09 12.30 9.94
C LEU A 328 20.75 11.92 10.61
N PRO A 329 19.58 12.25 10.03
CA PRO A 329 18.28 11.91 10.61
C PRO A 329 17.86 10.45 10.42
N GLY A 330 17.11 9.91 11.37
CA GLY A 330 16.47 8.58 11.29
C GLY A 330 17.43 7.39 11.34
N ALA A 331 18.73 7.62 11.52
CA ALA A 331 19.75 6.58 11.53
C ALA A 331 19.79 5.83 12.85
N VAL A 332 20.00 4.51 12.76
CA VAL A 332 20.09 3.63 13.94
C VAL A 332 21.44 3.83 14.65
N VAL A 333 21.37 4.10 15.96
CA VAL A 333 22.52 4.24 16.87
C VAL A 333 22.44 3.16 17.95
N GLU A 334 23.51 2.38 18.08
CA GLU A 334 23.62 1.27 19.03
C GLU A 334 24.74 1.53 20.04
N VAL A 335 24.51 1.08 21.27
CA VAL A 335 25.52 0.97 22.33
C VAL A 335 25.87 -0.50 22.49
N LEU A 336 27.15 -0.85 22.34
CA LEU A 336 27.61 -2.23 22.48
C LEU A 336 28.68 -2.37 23.57
N GLU A 337 28.76 -3.55 24.18
CA GLU A 337 29.89 -3.95 25.02
C GLU A 337 31.11 -4.19 24.13
N ARG A 338 32.23 -3.52 24.42
CA ARG A 338 33.36 -3.42 23.48
C ARG A 338 34.04 -4.76 23.20
N GLY A 339 34.03 -5.69 24.15
CA GLY A 339 34.77 -6.96 24.05
C GLY A 339 33.98 -8.07 23.38
N SER A 340 32.70 -8.18 23.73
CA SER A 340 31.78 -9.23 23.30
C SER A 340 30.90 -8.86 22.12
N GLU A 341 30.81 -7.57 21.76
CA GLU A 341 29.87 -7.05 20.76
C GLU A 341 28.39 -7.23 21.16
N GLU A 342 28.10 -7.46 22.45
CA GLU A 342 26.72 -7.53 22.95
C GLU A 342 26.03 -6.17 22.82
N LEU A 343 24.83 -6.16 22.22
CA LEU A 343 23.99 -4.96 22.13
C LEU A 343 23.41 -4.65 23.53
N LEU A 344 23.72 -3.46 24.06
CA LEU A 344 23.26 -3.00 25.37
C LEU A 344 22.03 -2.09 25.28
N GLY A 345 21.83 -1.45 24.13
CA GLY A 345 20.68 -0.60 23.84
C GLY A 345 20.82 0.08 22.47
N SER A 346 19.71 0.60 21.95
CA SER A 346 19.66 1.32 20.67
C SER A 346 18.66 2.48 20.71
N SER A 347 18.78 3.38 19.74
CA SER A 347 17.85 4.49 19.44
C SER A 347 18.00 4.84 17.97
N VAL A 348 17.10 5.68 17.46
CA VAL A 348 17.28 6.38 16.19
C VAL A 348 17.62 7.85 16.43
N THR A 349 18.23 8.50 15.44
CA THR A 349 18.49 9.95 15.46
C THR A 349 17.26 10.76 15.07
N ASP A 350 17.07 11.92 15.70
CA ASP A 350 16.03 12.89 15.34
C ASP A 350 16.36 13.67 14.05
N ALA A 351 15.45 14.57 13.65
CA ALA A 351 15.60 15.42 12.45
C ALA A 351 16.86 16.33 12.45
N GLN A 352 17.54 16.49 13.58
CA GLN A 352 18.79 17.23 13.72
C GLN A 352 20.00 16.30 13.95
N GLY A 353 19.83 14.99 13.79
CA GLY A 353 20.87 14.00 14.06
C GLY A 353 21.08 13.73 15.55
N GLY A 354 20.25 14.29 16.44
CA GLY A 354 20.33 14.09 17.88
C GLY A 354 19.91 12.68 18.28
N TYR A 355 20.64 12.03 19.17
CA TYR A 355 20.30 10.69 19.65
C TYR A 355 20.39 10.59 21.18
N ALA A 356 19.67 9.63 21.74
CA ALA A 356 19.71 9.30 23.16
C ALA A 356 19.40 7.82 23.39
N VAL A 357 20.43 7.03 23.72
CA VAL A 357 20.29 5.61 24.06
C VAL A 357 20.36 5.46 25.58
N GLN A 358 19.33 4.85 26.21
CA GLN A 358 19.52 4.28 27.55
C GLN A 358 19.80 2.77 27.43
N TYR A 359 20.65 2.27 28.30
CA TYR A 359 21.18 0.91 28.21
C TYR A 359 21.48 0.33 29.60
N ASP A 360 21.43 -1.00 29.73
CA ASP A 360 21.93 -1.69 30.92
C ASP A 360 23.44 -1.93 30.76
N GLY A 361 24.21 -1.41 31.71
CA GLY A 361 25.66 -1.40 31.65
C GLY A 361 26.31 -1.97 32.90
N ALA A 362 25.55 -2.60 33.82
CA ALA A 362 26.02 -2.97 35.15
C ALA A 362 27.26 -3.90 35.14
N SER A 363 27.48 -4.65 34.05
CA SER A 363 28.63 -5.54 33.84
C SER A 363 29.66 -5.04 32.81
N ALA A 364 29.34 -4.03 32.00
CA ALA A 364 30.16 -3.61 30.88
C ALA A 364 31.41 -2.83 31.35
N ALA A 365 32.60 -3.37 31.10
CA ALA A 365 33.86 -2.69 31.46
C ALA A 365 34.16 -1.49 30.53
N GLN A 366 33.77 -1.59 29.25
CA GLN A 366 33.89 -0.55 28.24
C GLN A 366 32.73 -0.69 27.25
N ILE A 367 32.28 0.45 26.72
CA ILE A 367 31.26 0.51 25.67
C ILE A 367 31.85 1.05 24.37
N LYS A 368 31.12 0.86 23.28
CA LYS A 368 31.32 1.54 21.99
C LYS A 368 29.98 1.98 21.42
N LEU A 369 29.99 3.04 20.61
CA LEU A 369 28.85 3.43 19.80
C LEU A 369 29.01 2.92 18.37
N ARG A 370 27.93 2.44 17.77
CA ARG A 370 27.86 2.05 16.36
C ARG A 370 26.67 2.74 15.72
N VAL A 371 26.91 3.53 14.67
CA VAL A 371 25.86 4.10 13.81
C VAL A 371 25.81 3.25 12.55
N LEU A 372 24.63 2.71 12.23
CA LEU A 372 24.43 1.87 11.05
C LEU A 372 23.96 2.71 9.85
N SER A 373 24.33 2.30 8.65
CA SER A 373 23.84 2.89 7.40
C SER A 373 22.40 2.44 7.08
N ARG A 374 21.49 2.68 8.01
CA ARG A 374 20.11 2.17 8.06
C ARG A 374 19.15 3.21 8.62
N VAL A 375 18.01 3.41 7.96
CA VAL A 375 16.87 4.23 8.43
C VAL A 375 15.60 3.37 8.55
N ARG A 376 14.73 3.66 9.52
CA ARG A 376 13.52 2.86 9.80
C ARG A 376 12.23 3.63 10.13
N GLU A 377 12.29 4.88 10.60
CA GLU A 377 11.07 5.60 11.06
C GLU A 377 10.18 6.13 9.93
N GLU A 378 10.75 6.50 8.78
CA GLU A 378 10.03 7.19 7.69
C GLU A 378 10.34 6.59 6.30
N ALA A 379 11.27 5.63 6.27
CA ALA A 379 11.77 4.97 5.07
C ALA A 379 12.49 3.68 5.48
N ALA A 380 12.18 2.54 4.86
CA ALA A 380 12.90 1.29 5.07
C ALA A 380 14.12 1.21 4.13
N VAL A 381 15.13 2.03 4.38
CA VAL A 381 16.33 2.16 3.53
C VAL A 381 17.55 1.57 4.24
N ASP A 382 18.26 0.71 3.52
CA ASP A 382 19.58 0.20 3.93
C ASP A 382 20.62 0.49 2.85
N VAL A 383 21.73 1.10 3.24
CA VAL A 383 22.91 1.19 2.36
C VAL A 383 23.86 0.06 2.71
N VAL A 384 24.19 -0.78 1.73
CA VAL A 384 24.91 -2.03 1.91
C VAL A 384 26.07 -2.18 0.93
N ASP A 385 27.05 -2.99 1.30
CA ASP A 385 28.09 -3.41 0.38
C ASP A 385 27.58 -4.46 -0.63
N GLY A 386 28.44 -4.88 -1.56
CA GLY A 386 28.14 -5.93 -2.54
C GLY A 386 27.96 -7.34 -1.95
N GLN A 387 28.17 -7.52 -0.63
CA GLN A 387 27.80 -8.71 0.14
C GLN A 387 26.52 -8.48 0.96
N ARG A 388 25.79 -7.39 0.68
CA ARG A 388 24.57 -6.96 1.37
C ARG A 388 24.78 -6.74 2.87
N GLN A 389 25.98 -6.33 3.29
CA GLN A 389 26.28 -5.97 4.67
C GLN A 389 26.17 -4.46 4.86
N LEU A 390 25.59 -4.03 5.99
CA LEU A 390 25.52 -2.61 6.36
C LEU A 390 26.90 -2.03 6.62
N TYR A 391 27.06 -0.76 6.26
CA TYR A 391 28.16 0.07 6.73
C TYR A 391 27.90 0.53 8.16
N ALA A 392 28.99 0.80 8.88
CA ALA A 392 28.91 1.24 10.27
C ALA A 392 30.02 2.22 10.63
N ALA A 393 29.63 3.34 11.26
CA ALA A 393 30.57 4.26 11.90
C ALA A 393 30.69 3.92 13.39
N VAL A 394 31.93 3.73 13.87
CA VAL A 394 32.18 3.24 15.23
C VAL A 394 32.98 4.27 16.04
N LEU A 395 32.45 4.67 17.19
CA LEU A 395 33.14 5.51 18.17
C LEU A 395 33.55 4.68 19.39
N THR A 396 34.86 4.67 19.70
CA THR A 396 35.41 4.08 20.92
C THR A 396 36.23 5.06 21.76
N GLU A 397 36.71 6.14 21.15
CA GLU A 397 37.50 7.16 21.84
C GLU A 397 36.61 8.12 22.62
N GLY A 398 37.08 8.56 23.79
CA GLY A 398 36.35 9.53 24.63
C GLY A 398 35.19 8.95 25.45
N LEU A 399 34.80 7.70 25.23
CA LEU A 399 33.77 7.02 26.01
C LEU A 399 34.33 6.53 27.36
N GLN A 400 33.60 6.80 28.43
CA GLN A 400 33.96 6.36 29.77
C GLN A 400 33.20 5.07 30.14
N PRO A 401 33.76 4.21 31.01
CA PRO A 401 33.04 3.07 31.55
C PRO A 401 31.70 3.50 32.19
N PRO A 402 30.62 2.72 32.04
CA PRO A 402 29.31 3.06 32.61
C PRO A 402 29.37 3.33 34.12
N SER A 403 30.20 2.57 34.86
CA SER A 403 30.43 2.77 36.29
C SER A 403 31.02 4.13 36.69
N GLU A 404 31.69 4.82 35.77
CA GLU A 404 32.29 6.14 36.01
C GLU A 404 31.40 7.27 35.49
N ALA A 405 30.61 7.02 34.44
CA ALA A 405 29.76 8.00 33.77
C ALA A 405 28.38 7.38 33.42
N PRO A 406 27.41 7.38 34.35
CA PRO A 406 26.07 6.87 34.09
C PRO A 406 25.28 7.72 33.10
N GLU A 407 25.61 9.00 32.95
CA GLU A 407 25.13 9.83 31.86
C GLU A 407 26.32 10.46 31.14
N GLN A 408 26.44 10.25 29.83
CA GLN A 408 27.52 10.80 29.02
C GLN A 408 27.03 11.38 27.68
N VAL A 409 27.78 12.37 27.19
CA VAL A 409 27.52 13.03 25.90
C VAL A 409 28.67 12.75 24.95
N ALA A 410 28.37 12.20 23.78
CA ALA A 410 29.34 11.83 22.76
C ALA A 410 28.81 12.17 21.36
N ALA A 411 29.49 13.08 20.65
CA ALA A 411 29.17 13.33 19.24
C ALA A 411 29.84 12.26 18.36
N VAL A 412 29.12 11.77 17.35
CA VAL A 412 29.67 10.88 16.32
C VAL A 412 29.84 11.70 15.05
N GLN A 413 31.09 11.87 14.62
CA GLN A 413 31.43 12.55 13.38
C GLN A 413 31.95 11.50 12.38
N ILE A 414 31.30 11.41 11.23
CA ILE A 414 31.63 10.48 10.14
C ILE A 414 32.35 11.28 9.04
N PRO A 415 33.69 11.33 9.04
CA PRO A 415 34.44 12.10 8.06
C PRO A 415 34.43 11.43 6.68
N LEU A 416 34.58 12.24 5.63
CA LEU A 416 34.74 11.75 4.26
C LEU A 416 36.04 10.94 4.10
N ALA A 417 37.03 11.22 4.95
CA ALA A 417 38.28 10.50 4.97
C ALA A 417 38.09 8.98 5.18
N ASN A 418 38.69 8.20 4.28
CA ASN A 418 38.73 6.73 4.27
C ASN A 418 37.44 6.03 3.82
N GLY A 419 36.55 6.67 3.06
CA GLY A 419 35.44 5.96 2.43
C GLY A 419 34.28 5.65 3.38
N VAL A 420 34.16 6.41 4.48
CA VAL A 420 33.22 6.12 5.57
C VAL A 420 31.96 6.98 5.48
N ALA A 421 32.00 8.18 4.88
CA ALA A 421 30.84 9.08 4.83
C ALA A 421 29.94 8.82 3.61
N GLU A 422 30.51 8.32 2.51
CA GLU A 422 29.83 7.97 1.26
C GLU A 422 28.54 7.16 1.47
N PRO A 423 28.55 6.02 2.20
CA PRO A 423 27.32 5.26 2.42
C PRO A 423 26.30 6.00 3.31
N PHE A 424 26.72 6.98 4.11
CA PHE A 424 25.80 7.79 4.92
C PHE A 424 25.25 8.99 4.16
N ASN A 425 26.00 9.54 3.18
CA ASN A 425 25.47 10.50 2.22
C ASN A 425 24.38 9.85 1.36
N ALA A 426 24.69 8.69 0.77
CA ALA A 426 23.72 7.90 0.02
C ALA A 426 22.46 7.56 0.85
N LEU A 427 22.63 7.23 2.14
CA LEU A 427 21.52 6.97 3.05
C LEU A 427 20.66 8.21 3.25
N GLU A 428 21.28 9.36 3.51
CA GLU A 428 20.57 10.61 3.76
C GLU A 428 19.83 11.09 2.50
N ALA A 429 20.49 11.13 1.35
CA ALA A 429 19.88 11.54 0.08
C ALA A 429 18.69 10.64 -0.28
N THR A 430 18.84 9.32 -0.13
CA THR A 430 17.75 8.36 -0.38
C THR A 430 16.58 8.59 0.59
N ARG A 431 16.86 8.72 1.90
CA ARG A 431 15.85 9.04 2.90
C ARG A 431 15.14 10.37 2.58
N ARG A 432 15.88 11.38 2.15
CA ARG A 432 15.34 12.70 1.78
C ARG A 432 14.27 12.56 0.69
N GLY A 433 14.51 11.74 -0.33
CA GLY A 433 13.52 11.41 -1.36
C GLY A 433 12.25 10.75 -0.81
N PHE A 434 12.38 9.75 0.07
CA PHE A 434 11.24 9.06 0.69
C PHE A 434 10.42 9.98 1.59
N VAL A 435 11.10 10.77 2.43
CA VAL A 435 10.45 11.69 3.37
C VAL A 435 9.77 12.82 2.62
N TRP A 436 10.41 13.34 1.58
CA TRP A 436 9.79 14.32 0.70
C TRP A 436 8.53 13.70 0.07
N TRP A 437 8.63 12.52 -0.56
CA TRP A 437 7.47 11.89 -1.19
C TRP A 437 6.34 11.60 -0.19
N GLY A 438 6.65 11.01 0.95
CA GLY A 438 5.67 10.73 2.01
C GLY A 438 4.99 11.98 2.56
N ALA A 439 5.73 13.09 2.71
CA ALA A 439 5.19 14.35 3.18
C ALA A 439 4.33 15.07 2.12
N GLN A 440 4.76 15.06 0.86
CA GLN A 440 4.16 15.85 -0.22
C GLN A 440 3.02 15.11 -0.93
N VAL A 441 3.21 13.82 -1.18
CA VAL A 441 2.33 12.96 -2.00
C VAL A 441 1.66 11.88 -1.17
N GLY A 442 2.36 11.37 -0.15
CA GLY A 442 1.88 10.30 0.72
C GLY A 442 2.06 8.92 0.15
N PHE A 443 1.82 7.95 1.02
CA PHE A 443 1.90 6.53 0.74
C PHE A 443 0.48 5.95 0.82
N GLU A 444 -0.05 5.42 -0.30
CA GLU A 444 -1.29 4.62 -0.23
C GLU A 444 -1.03 3.29 0.48
N GLU A 445 0.17 2.74 0.28
CA GLU A 445 0.74 1.57 0.93
C GLU A 445 2.17 1.92 1.38
N PRO A 446 2.69 1.35 2.49
CA PRO A 446 4.05 1.59 2.94
C PRO A 446 5.05 1.30 1.82
N PRO A 447 6.05 2.17 1.61
CA PRO A 447 7.02 1.94 0.55
C PRO A 447 7.77 0.62 0.79
N PRO A 448 7.90 -0.26 -0.23
CA PRO A 448 8.75 -1.44 -0.13
C PRO A 448 10.16 -1.07 0.34
N PRO A 449 10.82 -1.89 1.18
CA PRO A 449 12.20 -1.65 1.56
C PRO A 449 13.10 -1.47 0.33
N LEU A 450 14.09 -0.59 0.45
CA LEU A 450 15.02 -0.28 -0.63
C LEU A 450 16.46 -0.50 -0.15
N HIS A 451 17.22 -1.26 -0.95
CA HIS A 451 18.66 -1.36 -0.77
C HIS A 451 19.38 -0.38 -1.68
N VAL A 452 20.35 0.34 -1.13
CA VAL A 452 21.34 1.09 -1.93
C VAL A 452 22.66 0.35 -1.82
N VAL A 453 23.15 -0.18 -2.93
CA VAL A 453 24.37 -0.97 -3.01
C VAL A 453 25.51 -0.09 -3.49
N TRP A 454 26.53 0.08 -2.66
CA TRP A 454 27.71 0.84 -3.02
C TRP A 454 28.97 0.09 -2.56
N GLN A 455 30.08 0.24 -3.29
CA GLN A 455 31.38 -0.30 -2.89
C GLN A 455 32.53 0.59 -3.39
N PRO A 456 33.54 0.89 -2.54
CA PRO A 456 34.71 1.65 -2.98
C PRO A 456 35.44 0.98 -4.15
N GLY A 457 35.74 1.75 -5.18
CA GLY A 457 36.43 1.35 -6.40
C GLY A 457 35.62 0.47 -7.36
N ARG A 458 34.31 0.34 -7.17
CA ARG A 458 33.46 -0.55 -7.98
C ARG A 458 32.92 0.16 -9.22
N ALA A 459 33.28 -0.37 -10.39
CA ALA A 459 32.57 -0.10 -11.64
C ALA A 459 31.34 -1.01 -11.78
N LEU A 460 30.31 -0.51 -12.44
CA LEU A 460 29.07 -1.21 -12.74
C LEU A 460 28.84 -1.23 -14.25
N SER A 461 28.27 -2.32 -14.77
CA SER A 461 27.99 -2.44 -16.21
C SER A 461 26.79 -1.62 -16.65
N CYS A 462 25.89 -1.27 -15.73
CA CYS A 462 24.76 -0.39 -15.98
C CYS A 462 25.06 1.09 -15.70
N GLY A 463 26.29 1.44 -15.26
CA GLY A 463 26.51 2.71 -14.58
C GLY A 463 25.87 2.69 -13.19
N THR A 464 25.47 3.85 -12.68
CA THR A 464 24.50 3.91 -11.59
C THR A 464 23.11 3.57 -12.12
N CYS A 465 22.38 2.71 -11.41
CA CYS A 465 21.10 2.22 -11.91
C CYS A 465 20.19 1.64 -10.81
N TYR A 466 18.90 1.79 -11.00
CA TYR A 466 17.84 1.12 -10.25
C TYR A 466 17.50 -0.25 -10.86
N GLN A 467 17.29 -1.24 -9.99
CA GLN A 467 16.93 -2.61 -10.33
C GLN A 467 15.67 -3.02 -9.55
N HIS A 468 14.52 -2.91 -10.23
CA HIS A 468 13.23 -3.30 -9.67
C HIS A 468 13.09 -4.82 -9.44
N SER A 469 13.89 -5.63 -10.15
CA SER A 469 13.80 -7.10 -10.12
C SER A 469 14.53 -7.75 -8.95
N ASP A 470 15.33 -6.97 -8.21
CA ASP A 470 15.93 -7.42 -6.96
C ASP A 470 14.88 -7.55 -5.85
N SER A 471 15.15 -8.40 -4.86
CA SER A 471 14.31 -8.55 -3.67
C SER A 471 15.15 -8.34 -2.40
N PRO A 472 15.03 -7.19 -1.71
CA PRO A 472 14.21 -6.04 -2.10
C PRO A 472 14.77 -5.30 -3.33
N PRO A 473 13.97 -4.44 -4.00
CA PRO A 473 14.45 -3.57 -5.07
C PRO A 473 15.72 -2.83 -4.64
N SER A 474 16.61 -2.57 -5.59
CA SER A 474 17.94 -2.07 -5.28
C SER A 474 18.40 -0.96 -6.21
N ILE A 475 19.01 0.08 -5.65
CA ILE A 475 19.82 1.06 -6.38
C ILE A 475 21.27 0.60 -6.31
N TYR A 476 21.99 0.61 -7.42
CA TYR A 476 23.43 0.37 -7.47
C TYR A 476 24.15 1.66 -7.82
N LEU A 477 25.07 2.10 -6.96
CA LEU A 477 25.84 3.33 -7.15
C LEU A 477 27.28 3.02 -7.58
N LEU A 478 27.83 3.79 -8.52
CA LEU A 478 29.25 3.75 -8.83
C LEU A 478 30.07 4.21 -7.64
N GLY A 479 31.23 3.59 -7.46
CA GLY A 479 32.18 3.94 -6.40
C GLY A 479 33.58 4.16 -6.92
N LEU A 480 33.75 4.51 -8.19
CA LEU A 480 35.07 4.75 -8.78
C LEU A 480 35.70 6.01 -8.19
N LEU A 481 37.03 6.08 -8.17
CA LEU A 481 37.72 7.25 -7.62
C LEU A 481 37.38 8.55 -8.38
N ASP A 482 37.21 8.41 -9.69
CA ASP A 482 36.90 9.52 -10.59
C ASP A 482 35.41 9.56 -10.95
N ASP A 483 34.54 8.81 -10.27
CA ASP A 483 33.09 8.70 -10.55
C ASP A 483 32.42 7.98 -9.36
N ASN A 484 32.17 8.75 -8.30
CA ASN A 484 31.69 8.24 -7.01
C ASN A 484 30.31 8.80 -6.69
N ASP A 485 29.31 8.20 -7.31
CA ASP A 485 27.91 8.63 -7.22
C ASP A 485 27.31 8.59 -5.81
N ALA A 486 27.95 7.93 -4.84
CA ALA A 486 27.53 8.02 -3.44
C ALA A 486 27.66 9.44 -2.85
N LEU A 487 28.35 10.36 -3.55
CA LEU A 487 28.47 11.78 -3.19
C LEU A 487 27.57 12.69 -4.03
N ASP A 488 26.99 12.17 -5.11
CA ASP A 488 26.19 12.94 -6.05
C ASP A 488 24.70 12.80 -5.70
N ASP A 489 24.24 13.61 -4.74
CA ASP A 489 22.83 13.77 -4.34
C ASP A 489 21.84 13.75 -5.53
N PRO A 490 22.06 14.52 -6.62
CA PRO A 490 21.20 14.47 -7.81
C PRO A 490 21.09 13.09 -8.46
N VAL A 491 22.21 12.35 -8.56
CA VAL A 491 22.28 11.01 -9.16
C VAL A 491 21.58 10.00 -8.25
N ILE A 492 21.82 10.06 -6.94
CA ILE A 492 21.12 9.19 -5.97
C ILE A 492 19.60 9.41 -6.06
N LEU A 493 19.15 10.66 -6.08
CA LEU A 493 17.73 10.98 -6.14
C LEU A 493 17.10 10.68 -7.51
N HIS A 494 17.88 10.68 -8.60
CA HIS A 494 17.43 10.19 -9.92
C HIS A 494 16.99 8.73 -9.81
N GLU A 495 17.83 7.89 -9.22
CA GLU A 495 17.51 6.47 -9.02
C GLU A 495 16.33 6.24 -8.07
N VAL A 496 16.17 7.10 -7.06
CA VAL A 496 14.95 7.11 -6.23
C VAL A 496 13.72 7.49 -7.07
N GLY A 497 13.86 8.38 -8.06
CA GLY A 497 12.81 8.72 -9.01
C GLY A 497 12.32 7.52 -9.82
N HIS A 498 13.23 6.65 -10.27
CA HIS A 498 12.86 5.38 -10.90
C HIS A 498 12.15 4.44 -9.93
N TYR A 499 12.62 4.31 -8.68
CA TYR A 499 11.92 3.54 -7.66
C TYR A 499 10.48 4.05 -7.45
N VAL A 500 10.30 5.37 -7.37
CA VAL A 500 8.99 6.00 -7.21
C VAL A 500 8.10 5.74 -8.43
N GLN A 501 8.63 5.87 -9.64
CA GLN A 501 7.88 5.58 -10.87
C GLN A 501 7.42 4.12 -10.90
N ASN A 502 8.33 3.18 -10.68
CA ASN A 502 8.02 1.76 -10.71
C ASN A 502 7.03 1.35 -9.60
N THR A 503 7.10 1.98 -8.44
CA THR A 503 6.26 1.63 -7.28
C THR A 503 4.85 2.25 -7.38
N TYR A 504 4.74 3.50 -7.83
CA TYR A 504 3.49 4.27 -7.75
C TYR A 504 2.87 4.61 -9.13
N SER A 505 3.49 4.16 -10.21
CA SER A 505 3.07 4.43 -11.59
C SER A 505 3.18 3.17 -12.46
N SER A 506 3.35 3.37 -13.76
CA SER A 506 3.74 2.36 -14.72
C SER A 506 5.07 2.75 -15.36
N ASP A 507 5.94 1.77 -15.52
CA ASP A 507 7.21 1.89 -16.22
C ASP A 507 7.40 0.68 -17.14
N ASP A 508 7.53 0.95 -18.44
CA ASP A 508 7.84 -0.04 -19.47
C ASP A 508 9.01 0.41 -20.35
N SER A 509 9.86 1.27 -19.79
CA SER A 509 11.11 1.68 -20.38
C SER A 509 11.91 0.45 -20.82
N PRO A 510 12.44 0.43 -22.06
CA PRO A 510 13.31 -0.66 -22.49
C PRO A 510 14.66 -0.66 -21.75
N GLY A 511 14.98 0.40 -21.00
CA GLY A 511 16.31 0.66 -20.44
C GLY A 511 17.37 0.79 -21.53
N GLY A 512 18.64 0.90 -21.11
CA GLY A 512 19.79 0.88 -22.01
C GLY A 512 20.71 2.07 -21.80
N SER A 513 21.67 2.26 -22.72
CA SER A 513 22.58 3.41 -22.66
C SER A 513 21.94 4.61 -23.35
N HIS A 514 21.99 5.74 -22.66
CA HIS A 514 21.55 7.06 -23.12
C HIS A 514 22.57 8.12 -22.68
N ASP A 515 22.56 9.28 -23.33
CA ASP A 515 23.52 10.37 -23.12
C ASP A 515 22.84 11.75 -23.18
N GLY A 516 21.52 11.79 -22.96
CA GLY A 516 20.70 12.98 -23.15
C GLY A 516 20.27 13.26 -24.59
N THR A 517 20.89 12.66 -25.62
CA THR A 517 20.42 12.88 -27.00
C THR A 517 19.08 12.18 -27.25
N PRO A 518 18.28 12.63 -28.26
CA PRO A 518 16.97 12.04 -28.51
C PRO A 518 17.00 10.52 -28.68
N THR A 519 16.18 9.82 -27.90
CA THR A 519 16.14 8.35 -27.80
C THR A 519 14.69 7.83 -27.82
N ASP A 520 14.50 6.52 -27.62
CA ASP A 520 13.18 5.88 -27.50
C ASP A 520 12.30 6.67 -26.50
N PRO A 521 11.08 7.11 -26.89
CA PRO A 521 10.25 7.97 -26.04
C PRO A 521 9.91 7.40 -24.66
N ARG A 522 9.90 6.06 -24.51
CA ARG A 522 9.66 5.41 -23.20
C ARG A 522 10.87 5.52 -22.30
N LEU A 523 12.06 5.35 -22.87
CA LEU A 523 13.32 5.56 -22.16
C LEU A 523 13.46 7.03 -21.76
N ALA A 524 13.27 7.95 -22.71
CA ALA A 524 13.35 9.38 -22.44
C ALA A 524 12.32 9.85 -21.40
N TRP A 525 11.13 9.24 -21.37
CA TRP A 525 10.13 9.50 -20.33
C TRP A 525 10.63 9.07 -18.94
N ALA A 526 11.09 7.83 -18.79
CA ALA A 526 11.56 7.32 -17.50
C ALA A 526 12.76 8.10 -16.96
N GLU A 527 13.76 8.36 -17.81
CA GLU A 527 14.96 9.14 -17.43
C GLU A 527 14.62 10.61 -17.14
N GLY A 528 13.76 11.22 -17.95
CA GLY A 528 13.33 12.61 -17.74
C GLY A 528 12.50 12.79 -16.48
N TRP A 529 11.64 11.82 -16.15
CA TRP A 529 10.92 11.78 -14.88
C TRP A 529 11.87 11.69 -13.69
N ALA A 530 12.86 10.79 -13.74
CA ALA A 530 13.83 10.60 -12.66
C ALA A 530 14.69 11.86 -12.41
N THR A 531 15.14 12.52 -13.49
CA THR A 531 15.87 13.80 -13.40
C THR A 531 14.99 14.93 -12.84
N PHE A 532 13.73 15.01 -13.27
CA PHE A 532 12.76 15.95 -12.72
C PHE A 532 12.51 15.69 -11.23
N PHE A 533 12.29 14.44 -10.84
CA PHE A 533 12.08 14.05 -9.44
C PHE A 533 13.24 14.47 -8.55
N SER A 534 14.48 14.23 -9.01
CA SER A 534 15.68 14.66 -8.32
C SER A 534 15.70 16.16 -8.05
N SER A 535 15.41 16.97 -9.07
CA SER A 535 15.36 18.44 -8.96
C SER A 535 14.22 18.90 -8.05
N MET A 536 13.05 18.25 -8.14
CA MET A 536 11.87 18.53 -7.33
C MET A 536 12.11 18.28 -5.82
N VAL A 537 12.79 17.19 -5.46
CA VAL A 537 13.13 16.87 -4.07
C VAL A 537 14.16 17.84 -3.50
N ARG A 538 15.16 18.24 -4.30
CA ARG A 538 16.21 19.19 -3.86
C ARG A 538 15.73 20.63 -3.87
N GLY A 539 14.74 20.96 -4.69
CA GLY A 539 14.24 22.31 -4.87
C GLY A 539 15.21 23.22 -5.61
N ASP A 540 16.00 22.67 -6.54
CA ASP A 540 16.97 23.39 -7.37
C ASP A 540 16.98 22.82 -8.80
N VAL A 541 17.47 23.63 -9.75
CA VAL A 541 17.44 23.31 -11.20
C VAL A 541 18.70 22.56 -11.69
N ALA A 542 19.72 22.41 -10.85
CA ALA A 542 21.04 21.98 -11.30
C ALA A 542 21.18 20.46 -11.11
N TYR A 543 21.10 19.70 -12.19
CA TYR A 543 21.45 18.28 -12.20
C TYR A 543 22.94 18.12 -12.50
N TYR A 544 23.69 17.42 -11.64
CA TYR A 544 25.12 17.22 -11.83
C TYR A 544 25.56 15.80 -11.50
N ASP A 545 26.68 15.38 -12.08
CA ASP A 545 27.34 14.09 -11.86
C ASP A 545 28.86 14.36 -11.90
N THR A 546 29.59 13.92 -10.87
CA THR A 546 31.01 14.26 -10.71
C THR A 546 31.93 13.16 -11.22
N LEU A 547 32.74 13.52 -12.23
CA LEU A 547 33.62 12.64 -12.97
C LEU A 547 35.10 12.98 -12.73
N GLY A 548 35.51 12.96 -11.46
CA GLY A 548 36.89 13.22 -11.04
C GLY A 548 37.29 14.69 -11.23
N ASP A 549 38.17 14.98 -12.20
CA ASP A 549 38.54 16.35 -12.58
C ASP A 549 37.51 17.01 -13.53
N TRP A 550 36.43 16.29 -13.88
CA TRP A 550 35.36 16.72 -14.76
C TRP A 550 34.00 16.56 -14.06
N TYR A 551 32.94 17.09 -14.67
CA TYR A 551 31.57 16.94 -14.21
C TYR A 551 30.59 17.09 -15.37
N ILE A 552 29.43 16.49 -15.23
CA ILE A 552 28.24 16.80 -16.03
C ILE A 552 27.41 17.82 -15.24
N LEU A 553 26.86 18.81 -15.94
CA LEU A 553 25.95 19.79 -15.36
C LEU A 553 24.87 20.12 -16.38
N HIS A 554 23.62 19.90 -15.99
CA HIS A 554 22.44 20.26 -16.76
C HIS A 554 21.56 21.20 -15.93
N ASP A 555 21.07 22.23 -16.60
CA ASP A 555 20.05 23.12 -16.07
C ASP A 555 18.69 22.62 -16.58
N VAL A 556 17.82 22.16 -15.68
CA VAL A 556 16.51 21.64 -16.07
C VAL A 556 15.55 22.76 -16.48
N GLU A 557 15.79 24.02 -16.11
CA GLU A 557 15.00 25.17 -16.57
C GLU A 557 15.36 25.52 -18.02
N GLU A 558 16.66 25.59 -18.32
CA GLU A 558 17.18 26.00 -19.62
C GLU A 558 18.10 24.92 -20.22
N PRO A 559 17.55 23.80 -20.73
CA PRO A 559 18.36 22.75 -21.34
C PRO A 559 19.14 23.26 -22.55
N ASP A 560 20.39 22.79 -22.71
CA ASP A 560 21.23 23.10 -23.87
C ASP A 560 20.49 22.76 -25.18
N PRO A 561 20.64 23.56 -26.26
CA PRO A 561 20.03 23.27 -27.55
C PRO A 561 20.16 21.83 -28.07
N ASP A 562 21.26 21.15 -27.78
CA ASP A 562 21.46 19.75 -28.21
C ASP A 562 20.67 18.74 -27.36
N TYR A 563 20.30 19.11 -26.12
CA TYR A 563 19.54 18.32 -25.14
C TYR A 563 18.07 18.81 -24.97
N GLY A 564 17.70 19.93 -25.60
CA GLY A 564 16.32 20.41 -25.72
C GLY A 564 15.64 20.00 -27.03
N ALA A 565 15.93 18.80 -27.54
CA ALA A 565 15.59 18.39 -28.91
C ALA A 565 14.77 17.10 -29.01
N PHE A 566 14.14 16.90 -30.17
CA PHE A 566 13.46 15.67 -30.59
C PHE A 566 13.65 15.46 -32.10
N THR A 567 13.47 14.23 -32.59
CA THR A 567 13.62 13.89 -34.02
C THR A 567 12.31 13.41 -34.63
N GLY A 568 11.95 13.93 -35.80
CA GLY A 568 10.72 13.53 -36.48
C GLY A 568 9.70 14.67 -36.59
N ARG A 569 8.43 14.33 -36.77
CA ARG A 569 7.34 15.30 -37.06
C ARG A 569 6.00 14.95 -36.41
N ASP A 570 5.94 13.89 -35.62
CA ASP A 570 4.73 13.41 -34.95
C ASP A 570 5.03 13.03 -33.50
N MET A 571 4.00 12.64 -32.77
CA MET A 571 4.06 12.37 -31.32
C MET A 571 4.87 11.11 -30.96
N SER A 572 5.32 10.32 -31.95
CA SER A 572 6.17 9.15 -31.76
C SER A 572 7.66 9.47 -31.99
N ALA A 573 8.00 10.75 -32.10
CA ALA A 573 9.36 11.25 -32.29
C ALA A 573 10.29 10.86 -31.14
N ASP A 574 11.47 10.32 -31.45
CA ASP A 574 12.55 10.17 -30.46
C ASP A 574 12.79 11.53 -29.78
N ILE A 575 12.87 11.54 -28.46
CA ILE A 575 12.92 12.78 -27.65
C ILE A 575 14.04 12.69 -26.62
N SER A 576 14.61 13.83 -26.27
CA SER A 576 15.61 13.92 -25.20
C SER A 576 14.96 13.80 -23.81
N GLU A 577 15.58 13.05 -22.91
CA GLU A 577 15.21 13.00 -21.49
C GLU A 577 15.28 14.36 -20.79
N TYR A 578 16.26 15.21 -21.14
CA TYR A 578 16.38 16.55 -20.59
C TYR A 578 15.28 17.49 -21.10
N LEU A 579 14.77 17.25 -22.32
CA LEU A 579 13.58 17.93 -22.80
C LEU A 579 12.33 17.51 -22.03
N VAL A 580 12.21 16.23 -21.69
CA VAL A 580 11.13 15.74 -20.82
C VAL A 580 11.25 16.36 -19.42
N ALA A 581 12.44 16.30 -18.80
CA ALA A 581 12.68 16.83 -17.46
C ALA A 581 12.38 18.34 -17.38
N SER A 582 12.83 19.12 -18.37
CA SER A 582 12.55 20.55 -18.45
C SER A 582 11.06 20.87 -18.63
N MET A 583 10.36 20.11 -19.48
CA MET A 583 8.91 20.27 -19.61
C MET A 583 8.18 19.96 -18.30
N LEU A 584 8.61 18.93 -17.55
CA LEU A 584 8.02 18.61 -16.24
C LEU A 584 8.33 19.69 -15.21
N TRP A 585 9.55 20.26 -15.24
CA TRP A 585 9.95 21.38 -14.40
C TRP A 585 9.09 22.61 -14.67
N ASP A 586 8.96 23.04 -15.93
CA ASP A 586 8.10 24.16 -16.36
C ASP A 586 6.61 23.94 -16.02
N ILE A 587 6.17 22.68 -15.90
CA ILE A 587 4.81 22.33 -15.46
C ILE A 587 4.67 22.44 -13.93
N TYR A 588 5.74 22.16 -13.19
CA TYR A 588 5.77 22.12 -11.74
C TYR A 588 5.94 23.51 -11.13
N ASP A 589 6.94 24.28 -11.57
CA ASP A 589 7.32 25.53 -10.93
C ASP A 589 6.69 26.76 -11.61
N ALA A 590 6.80 27.92 -10.96
CA ALA A 590 6.39 29.18 -11.57
C ALA A 590 7.64 29.90 -12.04
N SER A 591 7.78 30.14 -13.34
CA SER A 591 9.00 30.74 -13.85
C SER A 591 9.31 32.11 -13.23
N GLU A 592 10.58 32.28 -12.84
CA GLU A 592 11.21 33.60 -12.73
C GLU A 592 12.10 33.91 -13.97
N GLY A 593 12.07 33.02 -14.98
CA GLY A 593 12.96 32.96 -16.15
C GLY A 593 12.57 33.80 -17.38
N THR A 594 13.25 33.54 -18.51
CA THR A 594 13.08 34.28 -19.78
C THR A 594 12.05 33.67 -20.72
N ARG A 595 11.55 32.47 -20.41
CA ARG A 595 10.48 31.78 -21.13
C ARG A 595 9.13 32.36 -20.75
N ALA A 596 8.17 32.26 -21.66
CA ALA A 596 6.82 32.76 -21.43
C ALA A 596 5.91 31.60 -21.03
N ASP A 597 6.31 30.78 -20.06
CA ASP A 597 5.39 29.84 -19.43
C ASP A 597 4.48 30.60 -18.44
N SER A 598 3.30 30.05 -18.28
CA SER A 598 2.34 30.48 -17.25
C SER A 598 1.72 29.28 -16.54
N VAL A 599 2.21 28.08 -16.88
CA VAL A 599 1.87 26.84 -16.21
C VAL A 599 2.73 26.82 -14.96
N ALA A 600 2.13 26.52 -13.82
CA ALA A 600 2.86 26.40 -12.56
C ALA A 600 2.03 25.55 -11.62
N LEU A 601 1.91 24.25 -11.88
CA LEU A 601 0.93 23.38 -11.23
C LEU A 601 1.33 22.90 -9.84
N GLY A 602 2.56 23.20 -9.39
CA GLY A 602 3.11 22.65 -8.15
C GLY A 602 3.03 21.14 -8.16
N LEU A 603 2.63 20.54 -7.03
CA LEU A 603 2.44 19.09 -6.93
C LEU A 603 1.39 18.51 -7.90
N GLY A 604 0.60 19.38 -8.55
CA GLY A 604 -0.25 18.99 -9.67
C GLY A 604 0.49 18.33 -10.83
N ALA A 605 1.78 18.60 -11.00
CA ALA A 605 2.63 17.97 -12.01
C ALA A 605 2.78 16.45 -11.81
N VAL A 606 2.60 15.94 -10.58
CA VAL A 606 2.72 14.51 -10.26
C VAL A 606 1.39 13.77 -10.45
N GLU A 607 0.26 14.45 -10.56
CA GLU A 607 -1.05 13.79 -10.64
C GLU A 607 -1.20 12.81 -11.82
N PRO A 608 -0.78 13.12 -13.06
CA PRO A 608 -0.91 12.18 -14.16
C PRO A 608 -0.20 10.85 -13.91
N LEU A 609 0.93 10.89 -13.19
CA LEU A 609 1.69 9.70 -12.78
C LEU A 609 0.83 8.76 -11.92
N LEU A 610 0.24 9.30 -10.84
CA LEU A 610 -0.50 8.52 -9.84
C LEU A 610 -1.86 8.03 -10.34
N ASP A 611 -2.54 8.85 -11.15
CA ASP A 611 -3.95 8.68 -11.48
C ASP A 611 -4.17 8.10 -12.88
N HIS A 612 -3.41 8.59 -13.87
CA HIS A 612 -3.64 8.29 -15.28
C HIS A 612 -2.78 7.12 -15.73
N LEU A 613 -1.46 7.23 -15.55
CA LEU A 613 -0.50 6.23 -16.01
C LEU A 613 -0.69 4.91 -15.25
N ARG A 614 -0.81 4.97 -13.92
CA ARG A 614 -1.09 3.78 -13.07
C ARG A 614 -2.37 3.02 -13.47
N SER A 615 -3.39 3.71 -13.99
CA SER A 615 -4.70 3.09 -14.26
C SER A 615 -4.76 2.21 -15.51
N GLY A 616 -3.70 2.19 -16.33
CA GLY A 616 -3.65 1.34 -17.52
C GLY A 616 -4.65 1.72 -18.62
N GLU A 617 -5.17 2.96 -18.62
CA GLU A 617 -5.99 3.51 -19.71
C GLU A 617 -5.24 4.28 -20.84
N PRO A 618 -3.90 4.19 -21.05
CA PRO A 618 -3.28 4.97 -22.10
C PRO A 618 -3.74 4.50 -23.49
N ARG A 619 -4.11 5.46 -24.33
CA ARG A 619 -4.33 5.20 -25.76
C ARG A 619 -2.97 5.33 -26.42
N VAL A 620 -2.60 4.37 -27.24
CA VAL A 620 -1.39 4.46 -28.08
C VAL A 620 -1.52 5.63 -29.07
N ARG A 621 -1.07 6.83 -28.67
CA ARG A 621 -1.03 8.06 -29.48
C ARG A 621 0.40 8.49 -29.80
N GLY A 622 1.33 8.25 -28.87
CA GLY A 622 2.77 8.31 -29.09
C GLY A 622 3.30 6.96 -29.57
N VAL A 623 4.25 6.39 -28.84
CA VAL A 623 4.69 4.99 -29.07
C VAL A 623 3.82 4.02 -28.25
N GLU A 624 3.96 2.72 -28.52
CA GLU A 624 3.33 1.70 -27.67
C GLU A 624 4.11 1.60 -26.37
N GLY A 625 3.48 2.00 -25.27
CA GLY A 625 4.02 1.96 -23.92
C GLY A 625 3.65 3.22 -23.15
N VAL A 626 4.39 3.55 -22.09
CA VAL A 626 4.24 4.80 -21.33
C VAL A 626 5.27 5.82 -21.82
N ASP A 627 4.80 6.95 -22.36
CA ASP A 627 5.66 8.05 -22.79
C ASP A 627 5.16 9.45 -22.36
N LEU A 628 5.86 10.51 -22.78
CA LEU A 628 5.48 11.90 -22.51
C LEU A 628 4.06 12.24 -23.00
N VAL A 629 3.60 11.65 -24.11
CA VAL A 629 2.27 11.90 -24.69
C VAL A 629 1.19 11.38 -23.75
N ASP A 630 1.39 10.23 -23.12
CA ASP A 630 0.46 9.67 -22.14
C ASP A 630 0.40 10.54 -20.88
N TYR A 631 1.55 11.04 -20.41
CA TYR A 631 1.60 12.01 -19.33
C TYR A 631 0.81 13.28 -19.67
N LEU A 632 1.07 13.88 -20.83
CA LEU A 632 0.39 15.10 -21.30
C LEU A 632 -1.12 14.87 -21.50
N ASP A 633 -1.51 13.66 -21.91
CA ASP A 633 -2.92 13.27 -21.95
C ASP A 633 -3.53 13.26 -20.57
N GLY A 634 -2.90 12.57 -19.61
CA GLY A 634 -3.32 12.56 -18.22
C GLY A 634 -3.44 13.96 -17.64
N LEU A 635 -2.49 14.83 -17.95
CA LEU A 635 -2.51 16.22 -17.53
C LEU A 635 -3.66 17.00 -18.16
N HIS A 636 -3.89 16.85 -19.46
CA HIS A 636 -5.05 17.46 -20.14
C HIS A 636 -6.39 16.97 -19.56
N CYS A 637 -6.44 15.72 -19.08
CA CYS A 637 -7.61 15.13 -18.43
C CYS A 637 -7.81 15.63 -17.00
N ALA A 638 -6.72 15.84 -16.27
CA ALA A 638 -6.73 16.29 -14.88
C ALA A 638 -7.00 17.80 -14.78
N GLU A 639 -6.37 18.59 -15.66
CA GLU A 639 -6.31 20.06 -15.61
C GLU A 639 -6.86 20.74 -16.88
N PRO A 640 -8.15 20.58 -17.21
CA PRO A 640 -8.72 21.15 -18.43
C PRO A 640 -8.73 22.69 -18.46
N SER A 641 -8.63 23.37 -17.31
CA SER A 641 -8.51 24.83 -17.24
C SER A 641 -7.16 25.34 -17.71
N GLU A 642 -6.12 24.52 -17.62
CA GLU A 642 -4.74 24.88 -17.95
C GLU A 642 -4.38 24.56 -19.40
N GLY A 643 -5.32 23.99 -20.17
CA GLY A 643 -5.07 23.57 -21.55
C GLY A 643 -4.58 24.67 -22.51
N ALA A 644 -4.85 25.95 -22.21
CA ALA A 644 -4.29 27.07 -22.98
C ALA A 644 -2.82 27.33 -22.63
N ALA A 645 -2.48 27.38 -21.34
CA ALA A 645 -1.12 27.59 -20.86
C ALA A 645 -0.21 26.38 -21.23
N LEU A 646 -0.74 25.16 -21.10
CA LEU A 646 -0.06 23.95 -21.59
C LEU A 646 0.16 23.98 -23.10
N GLY A 647 -0.79 24.52 -23.87
CA GLY A 647 -0.65 24.73 -25.30
C GLY A 647 0.46 25.73 -25.66
N ASP A 648 0.63 26.78 -24.85
CA ASP A 648 1.69 27.78 -25.03
C ASP A 648 3.08 27.16 -24.72
N LEU A 649 3.22 26.43 -23.62
CA LEU A 649 4.44 25.68 -23.27
C LEU A 649 4.85 24.70 -24.36
N ILE A 650 3.92 23.85 -24.81
CA ILE A 650 4.16 22.89 -25.89
C ILE A 650 4.53 23.61 -27.20
N GLY A 651 3.91 24.77 -27.45
CA GLY A 651 4.22 25.61 -28.59
C GLY A 651 5.65 26.17 -28.57
N GLU A 652 6.17 26.51 -27.38
CA GLU A 652 7.54 26.98 -27.16
C GLU A 652 8.57 25.88 -27.42
N VAL A 653 8.34 24.71 -26.83
CA VAL A 653 9.19 23.52 -27.02
C VAL A 653 9.08 22.94 -28.44
N ARG A 654 7.97 23.25 -29.13
CA ARG A 654 7.64 22.82 -30.51
C ARG A 654 7.45 21.30 -30.67
N PHE A 655 7.30 20.56 -29.57
CA PHE A 655 6.95 19.14 -29.63
C PHE A 655 5.55 18.96 -30.28
N PRO A 656 5.35 18.02 -31.21
CA PRO A 656 4.14 17.93 -32.03
C PRO A 656 2.93 17.29 -31.32
N TYR A 657 2.70 17.63 -30.05
CA TYR A 657 1.53 17.20 -29.29
C TYR A 657 0.26 17.88 -29.83
N ASP A 658 -0.79 17.11 -30.10
CA ASP A 658 -1.97 17.60 -30.81
C ASP A 658 -3.13 18.07 -29.89
N GLY A 659 -2.99 17.91 -28.57
CA GLY A 659 -4.01 18.28 -27.57
C GLY A 659 -5.29 17.45 -27.61
N ARG A 660 -5.29 16.28 -28.26
CA ARG A 660 -6.49 15.44 -28.47
C ARG A 660 -6.46 14.13 -27.69
N SER A 661 -6.25 14.22 -26.37
CA SER A 661 -6.24 13.05 -25.47
C SER A 661 -7.50 12.19 -25.63
N GLY A 662 -8.66 12.84 -25.86
CA GLY A 662 -9.93 12.17 -26.10
C GLY A 662 -10.42 11.34 -24.90
N CYS A 663 -9.87 11.61 -23.72
CA CYS A 663 -10.36 11.10 -22.45
C CYS A 663 -11.70 11.76 -22.08
N LYS A 664 -12.48 11.08 -21.26
CA LYS A 664 -13.61 11.73 -20.60
C LYS A 664 -13.02 12.57 -19.47
N LEU A 665 -13.20 13.89 -19.52
CA LEU A 665 -12.84 14.79 -18.43
C LEU A 665 -13.31 14.16 -17.11
N ARG A 666 -12.38 13.85 -16.21
CA ARG A 666 -12.74 13.29 -14.90
C ARG A 666 -13.61 14.32 -14.20
N ALA A 667 -14.61 13.85 -13.44
CA ALA A 667 -15.42 14.74 -12.64
C ALA A 667 -14.49 15.56 -11.70
N PRO A 668 -14.77 16.85 -11.47
CA PRO A 668 -13.94 17.66 -10.58
C PRO A 668 -13.81 16.97 -9.21
N VAL A 669 -12.61 17.02 -8.63
CA VAL A 669 -12.28 16.43 -7.32
C VAL A 669 -13.31 16.89 -6.29
N THR A 670 -14.05 15.98 -5.67
CA THR A 670 -15.00 16.39 -4.62
C THR A 670 -14.26 16.46 -3.31
N ILE A 671 -14.30 17.62 -2.64
CA ILE A 671 -13.72 17.77 -1.30
C ILE A 671 -14.85 17.88 -0.30
N GLU A 672 -14.94 16.93 0.62
CA GLU A 672 -15.92 16.97 1.71
C GLU A 672 -15.27 17.55 2.96
N ALA A 673 -15.86 18.62 3.50
CA ALA A 673 -15.39 19.26 4.73
C ALA A 673 -16.20 18.78 5.93
N GLN A 674 -15.55 18.18 6.93
CA GLN A 674 -16.18 17.78 8.19
C GLN A 674 -15.70 18.68 9.32
N VAL A 675 -16.64 19.26 10.08
CA VAL A 675 -16.33 20.12 11.24
C VAL A 675 -16.78 19.45 12.53
N GLU A 676 -15.85 19.07 13.42
CA GLU A 676 -16.16 18.51 14.74
C GLU A 676 -15.38 19.23 15.86
N LYS A 677 -16.10 19.81 16.84
CA LYS A 677 -15.52 20.44 18.05
C LYS A 677 -14.42 21.49 17.76
N GLY A 678 -14.52 22.19 16.63
CA GLY A 678 -13.52 23.20 16.21
C GLY A 678 -12.36 22.66 15.38
N HIS A 679 -12.37 21.37 15.04
CA HIS A 679 -11.49 20.75 14.04
C HIS A 679 -12.21 20.74 12.70
N VAL A 680 -11.45 20.96 11.62
CA VAL A 680 -11.97 20.79 10.27
C VAL A 680 -11.10 19.78 9.55
N TRP A 681 -11.75 18.77 8.99
CA TRP A 681 -11.17 17.72 8.19
C TRP A 681 -11.67 17.90 6.76
N TYR A 682 -10.84 17.55 5.79
CA TYR A 682 -11.24 17.50 4.40
C TYR A 682 -10.91 16.12 3.86
N THR A 683 -11.83 15.53 3.11
CA THR A 683 -11.55 14.34 2.31
C THR A 683 -11.72 14.72 0.85
N ALA A 684 -10.63 14.67 0.09
CA ALA A 684 -10.68 14.81 -1.36
C ALA A 684 -10.88 13.41 -1.98
N THR A 685 -11.81 13.30 -2.91
CA THR A 685 -12.03 12.07 -3.67
C THR A 685 -12.05 12.42 -5.16
N PRO A 686 -11.07 11.92 -5.95
CA PRO A 686 -9.90 11.11 -5.55
C PRO A 686 -8.89 11.90 -4.68
N ARG A 687 -8.06 11.19 -3.89
CA ARG A 687 -6.98 11.78 -3.07
C ARG A 687 -6.01 12.49 -4.02
N ARG A 688 -5.84 13.81 -3.87
CA ARG A 688 -4.92 14.59 -4.70
C ARG A 688 -3.95 15.38 -3.82
N PRO A 689 -2.65 15.44 -4.18
CA PRO A 689 -1.69 16.24 -3.45
C PRO A 689 -2.00 17.74 -3.63
N VAL A 690 -1.80 18.52 -2.56
CA VAL A 690 -2.06 19.97 -2.56
C VAL A 690 -0.87 20.68 -1.95
N ASP A 691 -0.55 21.88 -2.43
CA ASP A 691 0.60 22.66 -1.94
C ASP A 691 0.34 23.22 -0.53
N ALA A 692 -0.92 23.59 -0.23
CA ALA A 692 -1.34 24.02 1.10
C ALA A 692 -2.85 23.95 1.30
N LEU A 693 -3.28 23.90 2.57
CA LEU A 693 -4.67 24.09 2.98
C LEU A 693 -4.75 25.24 4.00
N TRP A 694 -5.45 26.31 3.63
CA TRP A 694 -5.72 27.47 4.49
C TRP A 694 -7.11 27.38 5.10
N LEU A 695 -7.17 27.49 6.42
CA LEU A 695 -8.39 27.68 7.16
C LEU A 695 -8.63 29.19 7.36
N MET A 696 -9.76 29.70 6.89
CA MET A 696 -10.11 31.12 6.94
C MET A 696 -11.31 31.35 7.85
N ARG A 697 -11.27 32.40 8.66
CA ARG A 697 -12.47 32.96 9.31
C ARG A 697 -12.98 34.14 8.49
N CYS A 698 -14.24 34.09 8.10
CA CYS A 698 -14.87 35.12 7.30
C CYS A 698 -16.02 35.80 8.05
N GLU A 699 -16.13 37.12 7.88
CA GLU A 699 -17.24 37.93 8.39
C GLU A 699 -17.81 38.77 7.23
N ALA A 700 -19.14 38.85 7.13
CA ALA A 700 -19.86 39.50 6.02
C ALA A 700 -19.43 40.95 5.72
N LEU A 701 -18.83 41.66 6.69
CA LEU A 701 -18.40 43.06 6.55
C LEU A 701 -16.88 43.27 6.73
N ARG A 702 -16.12 42.23 7.08
CA ARG A 702 -14.66 42.33 7.33
C ARG A 702 -13.81 41.47 6.42
N GLY A 703 -14.41 40.65 5.56
CA GLY A 703 -13.68 39.72 4.71
C GLY A 703 -13.15 38.52 5.48
N CYS A 704 -12.17 37.83 4.91
CA CYS A 704 -11.62 36.58 5.43
C CYS A 704 -10.18 36.76 5.95
N ALA A 705 -9.84 36.07 7.03
CA ALA A 705 -8.48 36.02 7.57
C ALA A 705 -8.04 34.58 7.83
N VAL A 706 -6.78 34.25 7.52
CA VAL A 706 -6.17 32.94 7.79
C VAL A 706 -6.10 32.73 9.30
N ILE A 707 -6.60 31.59 9.77
CA ILE A 707 -6.60 31.16 11.18
C ILE A 707 -5.88 29.83 11.40
N GLY A 708 -5.53 29.13 10.32
CA GLY A 708 -4.70 27.92 10.30
C GLY A 708 -4.23 27.67 8.86
N GLU A 709 -3.07 27.04 8.72
CA GLU A 709 -2.45 26.68 7.44
C GLU A 709 -1.75 25.34 7.62
N SER A 710 -1.90 24.41 6.68
CA SER A 710 -0.96 23.30 6.50
C SER A 710 0.11 23.69 5.49
N GLY A 711 1.26 23.04 5.58
CA GLY A 711 2.09 22.85 4.40
C GLY A 711 1.42 21.91 3.39
N PRO A 712 2.21 21.35 2.46
CA PRO A 712 1.75 20.36 1.52
C PRO A 712 1.01 19.24 2.24
N ALA A 713 -0.16 18.90 1.73
CA ALA A 713 -1.05 17.97 2.41
C ALA A 713 -1.60 16.97 1.41
N THR A 714 -1.44 15.71 1.75
CA THR A 714 -2.31 14.66 1.23
C THR A 714 -3.64 14.78 1.98
N ALA A 715 -4.75 14.39 1.36
CA ALA A 715 -6.11 14.75 1.76
C ALA A 715 -6.62 14.15 3.11
N LEU A 716 -5.76 14.03 4.14
CA LEU A 716 -6.08 13.54 5.47
C LEU A 716 -5.41 14.31 6.64
N THR A 717 -4.58 15.33 6.38
CA THR A 717 -3.92 16.06 7.49
C THR A 717 -4.86 17.09 8.16
N PRO A 718 -5.23 16.95 9.44
CA PRO A 718 -6.05 17.96 10.14
C PRO A 718 -5.33 19.29 10.30
N VAL A 719 -5.90 20.36 9.74
CA VAL A 719 -5.44 21.73 10.01
C VAL A 719 -6.14 22.28 11.24
N ARG A 720 -5.35 22.61 12.28
CA ARG A 720 -5.87 23.25 13.49
C ARG A 720 -5.86 24.77 13.36
N ALA A 721 -6.96 25.40 13.76
CA ALA A 721 -6.92 26.81 14.07
C ALA A 721 -5.98 27.03 15.27
N ALA A 722 -5.10 28.04 15.19
CA ALA A 722 -4.12 28.31 16.25
C ALA A 722 -4.77 28.63 17.61
N ARG A 723 -6.06 28.99 17.63
CA ARG A 723 -6.87 29.26 18.82
C ARG A 723 -8.34 28.87 18.58
N PRO A 724 -9.12 28.55 19.64
CA PRO A 724 -10.56 28.39 19.53
C PRO A 724 -11.20 29.65 18.93
N VAL A 725 -11.91 29.51 17.82
CA VAL A 725 -12.56 30.62 17.13
C VAL A 725 -14.02 30.75 17.60
N PRO A 726 -14.40 31.85 18.28
CA PRO A 726 -15.79 32.08 18.62
C PRO A 726 -16.61 32.33 17.35
N MET A 727 -17.65 31.53 17.15
CA MET A 727 -18.61 31.65 16.04
C MET A 727 -19.77 32.54 16.47
N ASP A 728 -19.69 33.83 16.16
CA ASP A 728 -20.74 34.83 16.37
C ASP A 728 -21.75 34.86 15.21
N ALA A 729 -22.91 35.49 15.44
CA ALA A 729 -23.97 35.56 14.44
C ALA A 729 -23.51 36.35 13.20
N GLY A 730 -23.15 35.63 12.13
CA GLY A 730 -22.72 36.19 10.84
C GLY A 730 -21.31 35.81 10.40
N GLY A 731 -20.55 35.05 11.21
CA GLY A 731 -19.25 34.48 10.81
C GLY A 731 -19.38 33.07 10.20
N TRP A 732 -18.50 32.73 9.26
CA TRP A 732 -18.34 31.37 8.71
C TRP A 732 -16.86 31.01 8.55
N ILE A 733 -16.60 29.72 8.29
CA ILE A 733 -15.26 29.22 7.99
C ILE A 733 -15.19 28.87 6.50
N GLU A 734 -14.09 29.22 5.85
CA GLU A 734 -13.75 28.72 4.52
C GLU A 734 -12.49 27.88 4.63
N ALA A 735 -12.42 26.78 3.88
CA ALA A 735 -11.14 26.23 3.46
C ALA A 735 -10.75 26.82 2.14
N ARG A 736 -9.45 27.04 1.97
CA ARG A 736 -8.85 27.31 0.67
C ARG A 736 -7.71 26.35 0.47
N LEU A 737 -7.82 25.54 -0.56
CA LEU A 737 -6.76 24.69 -1.05
C LEU A 737 -5.92 25.52 -2.02
N VAL A 738 -4.61 25.46 -1.85
CA VAL A 738 -3.64 26.07 -2.75
C VAL A 738 -3.03 24.95 -3.56
N ARG A 739 -3.06 25.12 -4.88
CA ARG A 739 -2.41 24.23 -5.82
C ARG A 739 -1.97 25.03 -7.04
N GLY A 740 -0.68 24.97 -7.35
CA GLY A 740 -0.10 25.51 -8.55
C GLY A 740 -0.37 26.99 -8.77
N GLY A 741 -0.11 27.82 -7.75
CA GLY A 741 -0.44 29.25 -7.76
C GLY A 741 -1.95 29.58 -7.79
N GLY A 742 -2.82 28.58 -8.00
CA GLY A 742 -4.27 28.65 -7.94
C GLY A 742 -4.82 28.46 -6.53
N ILE A 743 -5.94 29.13 -6.22
CA ILE A 743 -6.63 29.02 -4.93
C ILE A 743 -8.05 28.52 -5.15
N TRP A 744 -8.33 27.34 -4.61
CA TRP A 744 -9.61 26.66 -4.67
C TRP A 744 -10.30 26.83 -3.30
N THR A 745 -11.39 27.60 -3.22
CA THR A 745 -12.19 27.80 -1.97
C THR A 745 -13.41 26.88 -1.81
N ALA A 746 -13.53 26.18 -0.67
CA ALA A 746 -14.74 25.49 -0.21
C ALA A 746 -15.33 26.20 1.02
N VAL A 747 -16.65 26.47 1.01
CA VAL A 747 -17.31 27.24 2.07
C VAL A 747 -18.08 26.30 3.01
N ALA A 748 -17.67 26.25 4.29
CA ALA A 748 -18.40 25.52 5.32
C ALA A 748 -19.23 26.49 6.18
N SER A 749 -20.54 26.53 5.95
CA SER A 749 -21.47 27.29 6.80
C SER A 749 -22.15 26.38 7.82
N HIS A 750 -22.20 26.79 9.09
CA HIS A 750 -22.84 26.01 10.14
C HIS A 750 -24.37 26.05 9.99
N GLY A 751 -24.92 25.09 9.24
CA GLY A 751 -26.32 24.66 9.38
C GLY A 751 -26.47 23.76 10.62
N LYS A 752 -27.61 23.81 11.31
CA LYS A 752 -27.84 23.00 12.53
C LYS A 752 -27.68 21.50 12.23
N ARG A 753 -26.63 20.89 12.82
CA ARG A 753 -26.29 19.44 12.84
C ARG A 753 -26.06 18.81 11.46
N GLY A 754 -24.79 18.53 11.16
CA GLY A 754 -24.40 17.19 10.69
C GLY A 754 -23.82 17.03 9.29
N ALA A 755 -23.97 17.97 8.36
CA ALA A 755 -23.31 17.88 7.05
C ALA A 755 -23.19 19.26 6.41
N VAL A 756 -22.03 19.54 5.82
CA VAL A 756 -21.79 20.72 4.98
C VAL A 756 -22.00 20.28 3.54
N GLU A 757 -22.97 20.86 2.83
CA GLU A 757 -23.13 20.67 1.38
C GLU A 757 -22.00 21.41 0.68
N VAL A 758 -21.11 20.68 0.00
CA VAL A 758 -20.01 21.27 -0.77
C VAL A 758 -20.42 21.36 -2.24
N ALA A 759 -20.21 22.54 -2.84
CA ALA A 759 -20.47 22.76 -4.26
C ALA A 759 -19.35 22.14 -5.14
N PRO A 760 -19.66 21.66 -6.36
CA PRO A 760 -18.63 21.25 -7.30
C PRO A 760 -17.74 22.43 -7.68
N TRP A 761 -16.44 22.17 -7.84
CA TRP A 761 -15.47 23.18 -8.20
C TRP A 761 -15.69 23.72 -9.62
N THR A 762 -15.52 25.03 -9.80
CA THR A 762 -15.48 25.67 -11.12
C THR A 762 -14.29 26.64 -11.19
N PRO A 763 -13.49 26.64 -12.28
CA PRO A 763 -12.40 27.59 -12.48
C PRO A 763 -12.85 29.05 -12.37
N GLY A 764 -12.01 29.91 -11.78
CA GLY A 764 -12.28 31.33 -11.60
C GLY A 764 -11.76 32.17 -12.76
N SER A 765 -12.35 33.35 -12.99
CA SER A 765 -11.72 34.35 -13.86
C SER A 765 -10.63 35.11 -13.07
N PRO A 766 -9.52 35.49 -13.70
CA PRO A 766 -8.39 36.13 -13.01
C PRO A 766 -8.76 37.49 -12.39
N ALA A 767 -8.15 37.80 -11.24
CA ALA A 767 -8.17 39.11 -10.61
C ALA A 767 -7.32 40.13 -11.39
N ALA A 768 -7.51 41.41 -11.09
CA ALA A 768 -6.86 42.53 -11.79
C ALA A 768 -5.32 42.58 -11.63
N ASP A 769 -4.73 41.75 -10.77
CA ASP A 769 -3.30 41.58 -10.57
C ASP A 769 -2.76 40.24 -11.12
N GLY A 770 -3.55 39.53 -11.93
CA GLY A 770 -3.15 38.28 -12.58
C GLY A 770 -3.37 37.02 -11.74
N ARG A 771 -3.78 37.13 -10.48
CA ARG A 771 -4.03 35.96 -9.62
C ARG A 771 -5.42 35.35 -9.86
N PRO A 772 -5.57 34.02 -9.95
CA PRO A 772 -6.90 33.39 -10.04
C PRO A 772 -7.71 33.64 -8.76
N VAL A 773 -8.97 34.11 -8.88
CA VAL A 773 -9.89 34.25 -7.75
C VAL A 773 -11.24 33.63 -8.13
N VAL A 774 -11.75 32.70 -7.31
CA VAL A 774 -13.10 32.15 -7.43
C VAL A 774 -14.01 32.74 -6.33
N GLU A 775 -15.11 33.37 -6.73
CA GLU A 775 -16.26 33.62 -5.86
C GLU A 775 -17.25 32.44 -5.95
N ALA A 776 -17.40 31.67 -4.87
CA ALA A 776 -18.53 30.75 -4.73
C ALA A 776 -19.81 31.57 -4.47
N ARG A 777 -20.79 31.51 -5.38
CA ARG A 777 -22.11 32.09 -5.12
C ARG A 777 -22.87 31.22 -4.12
N LEU A 778 -23.07 31.76 -2.92
CA LEU A 778 -24.05 31.26 -1.96
C LEU A 778 -25.42 31.12 -2.63
N GLY A 779 -25.97 29.90 -2.63
CA GLY A 779 -27.41 29.72 -2.68
C GLY A 779 -28.03 30.58 -1.58
N SER A 780 -29.00 31.42 -1.93
CA SER A 780 -29.60 32.35 -0.97
C SER A 780 -30.08 31.58 0.27
N PRO A 781 -29.83 32.09 1.49
CA PRO A 781 -30.27 31.41 2.69
C PRO A 781 -31.79 31.22 2.62
N PRO A 782 -32.31 30.05 3.05
CA PRO A 782 -33.75 29.85 3.13
C PRO A 782 -34.33 30.93 4.06
N ARG A 783 -35.33 31.66 3.54
CA ARG A 783 -35.99 32.78 4.22
C ARG A 783 -36.64 32.41 5.54
#